data_AF-A0A9D6N2U0-F1
#
_entry.id   AF-A0A9D6N2U0-F1
#
_cell.length_a   1.000
_cell.length_b   1.000
_cell.length_c   1.000
_cell.angle_alpha   90.00
_cell.angle_beta   90.00
_cell.angle_gamma   90.00
#
_symmetry.space_group_name_H-M   'P 1'
#
loop_
_entity.id
_entity.type
_entity.pdbx_description
1 polymer ?
#
loop_
_entity_poly.entity_id
_entity_poly.type
_entity_poly.pdbx_seq_one_letter_code
_entity_poly.pdbx_strand_id
1 'polypeptide(L)'
;MLLFLGVIAIAVASVARWLILSVSPDSYVRYPNGDTNVWVRYASTTFFTAPYKSEAAMCVTEILEDLAEMVLRAAEGRAPEPGAVQVRVTEESGSRPRHPRYRVDFTLRGKAAHLSLPVEVMWDHETYGEACKAMLALAGKTSSQAKRAPESDAESLAMLERLLDADAVTIVRESRLVSEALSQDFVDPAAHERAAFLHGVLVLREQAGLFSDPRLGLCRLAAHLAMARNLDQRTQGVAGDLAEAIGLVVMRRQTELVQRLGDPAIEPNAPVAAWIRILRGAGTGDYRGLANPRARSLLEQIAWLRAYSLSVGTRSALAIVPYETLKDIPDFVRTLRAANCEQLVQPLARDGMRCELQEQQRVFREYFGTASTTELSANQLNVHPGHCFSTNGSVRIIDWGHWAAFFQRHLLNDVYRRYQAKDWLGSGADDVLKAANQARTQYADLVLQPVLLQQMRPDWMFKVDRLDEAVALARAHPELIPTMLWGKLEPVYRDAPSVLHDQVMLATADWFHHYPLPGTGLVMFDYRADYGEHGMIGDQGLLEELGRMAPYDLQILRLRDPFHGAVGLVEIVEGRPGPDRLRALWEPASEYMIGAMREMADLSRDHPDDYERRLLGMARLSPAYYLDLGFYFSERKNTPKAIQYVETGFAVVSDSSTLAQYVGRAVELELDAGRVEKASEMAQQISEGGCYQGLAAQARIHERAHRLREAYNLYARVEQEYGEQEPLISFCARAAPVSIGTAAEPLIFEALERFRPKDCERVSVADFHGPPEENEGVDIIGANPIVAHYGFKEGDVVVALDGLRVRTRGHLERLRQIGFGPKLRLIIWDGTQYRDVVCEDSDRLDGFPFGFISPRRQSQPLR
;
A
#
# COMPACT_ATOMS: atom_id res chain seq x y z
N MET A 1 24.32 -37.70 -37.89
CA MET A 1 24.59 -36.26 -38.07
C MET A 1 23.66 -35.40 -37.21
N LEU A 2 22.33 -35.55 -37.30
CA LEU A 2 21.36 -34.82 -36.44
C LEU A 2 21.53 -35.08 -34.93
N LEU A 3 21.85 -36.31 -34.53
CA LEU A 3 22.14 -36.65 -33.13
C LEU A 3 23.44 -36.02 -32.61
N PHE A 4 24.43 -35.80 -33.48
CA PHE A 4 25.71 -35.16 -33.11
C PHE A 4 25.54 -33.65 -32.97
N LEU A 5 24.68 -33.04 -33.79
CA LEU A 5 24.28 -31.63 -33.66
C LEU A 5 23.44 -31.38 -32.40
N GLY A 6 22.56 -32.31 -32.00
CA GLY A 6 21.80 -32.21 -30.76
C GLY A 6 22.67 -32.23 -29.49
N VAL A 7 23.70 -33.08 -29.47
CA VAL A 7 24.64 -33.15 -28.32
C VAL A 7 25.53 -31.90 -28.25
N ILE A 8 25.96 -31.35 -29.39
CA ILE A 8 26.71 -30.08 -29.43
C ILE A 8 25.82 -28.90 -28.99
N ALA A 9 24.56 -28.86 -29.41
CA ALA A 9 23.62 -27.81 -28.98
C ALA A 9 23.37 -27.85 -27.46
N ILE A 10 23.24 -29.04 -26.86
CA ILE A 10 23.09 -29.20 -25.41
C ILE A 10 24.38 -28.84 -24.68
N ALA A 11 25.56 -29.20 -25.21
CA ALA A 11 26.84 -28.83 -24.62
C ALA A 11 27.09 -27.31 -24.69
N VAL A 12 26.76 -26.67 -25.82
CA VAL A 12 26.86 -25.21 -25.99
C VAL A 12 25.85 -24.48 -25.12
N ALA A 13 24.60 -24.98 -24.99
CA ALA A 13 23.61 -24.42 -24.08
C ALA A 13 24.02 -24.58 -22.61
N SER A 14 24.67 -25.69 -22.26
CA SER A 14 25.15 -25.95 -20.89
C SER A 14 26.40 -25.13 -20.56
N VAL A 15 27.31 -24.91 -21.53
CA VAL A 15 28.47 -24.03 -21.38
C VAL A 15 28.06 -22.56 -21.37
N ALA A 16 27.06 -22.16 -22.17
CA ALA A 16 26.47 -20.82 -22.13
C ALA A 16 25.76 -20.59 -20.78
N ARG A 17 24.99 -21.56 -20.29
CA ARG A 17 24.34 -21.49 -18.97
C ARG A 17 25.37 -21.48 -17.83
N TRP A 18 26.47 -22.23 -17.96
CA TRP A 18 27.56 -22.22 -16.99
C TRP A 18 28.35 -20.91 -17.03
N LEU A 19 28.63 -20.33 -18.21
CA LEU A 19 29.23 -19.00 -18.38
C LEU A 19 28.31 -17.89 -17.86
N ILE A 20 26.99 -18.01 -18.03
CA ILE A 20 25.99 -17.10 -17.46
C ILE A 20 25.94 -17.21 -15.93
N LEU A 21 26.24 -18.38 -15.36
CA LEU A 21 26.26 -18.63 -13.92
C LEU A 21 27.65 -18.47 -13.26
N SER A 22 28.71 -18.25 -14.02
CA SER A 22 30.11 -18.15 -13.52
C SER A 22 30.73 -16.76 -13.65
N VAL A 23 29.96 -15.76 -14.06
CA VAL A 23 30.36 -14.34 -13.98
C VAL A 23 29.93 -13.78 -12.61
N SER A 24 30.85 -13.08 -11.95
CA SER A 24 30.74 -12.57 -10.55
C SER A 24 29.36 -11.98 -10.21
N PRO A 25 28.77 -12.26 -9.02
CA PRO A 25 27.44 -11.78 -8.63
C PRO A 25 27.32 -10.26 -8.41
N ASP A 26 28.41 -9.51 -8.57
CA ASP A 26 28.42 -8.10 -8.25
C ASP A 26 27.78 -7.27 -9.37
N SER A 27 26.52 -6.87 -9.14
CA SER A 27 25.80 -5.72 -9.74
C SER A 27 25.16 -5.94 -11.11
N TYR A 28 23.97 -6.58 -11.16
CA TYR A 28 23.05 -6.45 -12.30
C TYR A 28 21.58 -6.44 -11.85
N VAL A 29 20.81 -5.43 -12.29
CA VAL A 29 19.34 -5.43 -12.23
C VAL A 29 18.80 -5.90 -13.58
N ARG A 30 17.86 -6.86 -13.55
CA ARG A 30 17.21 -7.41 -14.74
C ARG A 30 16.03 -6.51 -15.16
N TYR A 31 16.11 -5.88 -16.33
CA TYR A 31 14.95 -5.26 -16.98
C TYR A 31 14.29 -6.23 -17.96
N PRO A 32 12.97 -6.50 -17.85
CA PRO A 32 12.22 -7.13 -18.92
C PRO A 32 11.71 -6.02 -19.86
N ASN A 33 12.47 -5.69 -20.89
CA ASN A 33 11.94 -4.95 -22.03
C ASN A 33 12.29 -5.71 -23.30
N GLY A 34 11.31 -5.88 -24.19
CA GLY A 34 11.34 -6.84 -25.29
C GLY A 34 12.66 -6.91 -26.07
N ASP A 35 13.12 -8.14 -26.32
CA ASP A 35 14.22 -8.57 -27.21
C ASP A 35 15.62 -7.97 -27.06
N THR A 36 15.88 -7.00 -26.18
CA THR A 36 17.24 -6.49 -25.92
C THR A 36 17.58 -6.47 -24.43
N ASN A 37 18.37 -7.46 -24.01
CA ASN A 37 19.03 -7.47 -22.69
C ASN A 37 20.09 -6.37 -22.66
N VAL A 38 19.74 -5.16 -22.23
CA VAL A 38 20.73 -4.11 -21.98
C VAL A 38 21.27 -4.25 -20.56
N TRP A 39 22.46 -4.86 -20.46
CA TRP A 39 23.23 -4.91 -19.23
C TRP A 39 24.01 -3.60 -19.08
N VAL A 40 23.45 -2.60 -18.38
CA VAL A 40 24.22 -1.38 -18.07
C VAL A 40 25.05 -1.61 -16.82
N ARG A 41 26.37 -1.57 -16.97
CA ARG A 41 27.34 -1.64 -15.88
C ARG A 41 27.59 -0.21 -15.37
N TYR A 42 26.94 0.18 -14.27
CA TYR A 42 27.37 1.33 -13.47
C TYR A 42 27.97 0.83 -12.16
N ALA A 43 29.20 1.25 -11.85
CA ALA A 43 29.78 1.02 -10.54
C ALA A 43 29.08 1.94 -9.54
N SER A 44 28.22 1.38 -8.71
CA SER A 44 27.34 2.12 -7.78
C SER A 44 28.03 2.56 -6.48
N THR A 45 29.35 2.35 -6.34
CA THR A 45 30.09 2.51 -5.09
C THR A 45 30.21 3.96 -4.57
N THR A 46 29.61 4.95 -5.24
CA THR A 46 29.81 6.39 -4.94
C THR A 46 28.54 7.20 -4.75
N PHE A 47 27.33 6.61 -4.78
CA PHE A 47 26.12 7.41 -4.54
C PHE A 47 26.10 7.95 -3.10
N PHE A 48 26.06 7.09 -2.09
CA PHE A 48 25.95 7.51 -0.69
C PHE A 48 27.23 8.17 -0.16
N THR A 49 27.10 9.39 0.36
CA THR A 49 28.13 10.04 1.18
C THR A 49 28.02 9.63 2.65
N ALA A 50 26.91 9.00 3.04
CA ALA A 50 26.69 8.43 4.35
C ALA A 50 27.65 7.24 4.65
N PRO A 51 27.90 6.95 5.94
CA PRO A 51 28.72 5.80 6.34
C PRO A 51 28.04 4.47 6.00
N TYR A 52 26.71 4.45 5.97
CA TYR A 52 25.92 3.26 5.68
C TYR A 52 25.85 3.00 4.18
N LYS A 53 26.00 1.73 3.78
CA LYS A 53 25.90 1.29 2.37
C LYS A 53 24.62 0.52 2.06
N SER A 54 23.86 0.14 3.08
CA SER A 54 22.54 -0.47 2.95
C SER A 54 21.70 -0.25 4.20
N GLU A 55 20.39 -0.44 4.06
CA GLU A 55 19.44 -0.38 5.17
C GLU A 55 19.78 -1.40 6.28
N ALA A 56 20.15 -2.61 5.88
CA ALA A 56 20.53 -3.68 6.80
C ALA A 56 21.80 -3.32 7.58
N ALA A 57 22.83 -2.79 6.90
CA ALA A 57 24.06 -2.34 7.54
C ALA A 57 23.82 -1.16 8.49
N MET A 58 22.90 -0.24 8.14
CA MET A 58 22.48 0.86 9.01
C MET A 58 21.86 0.31 10.31
N CYS A 59 20.87 -0.59 10.21
CA CYS A 59 20.21 -1.16 11.38
C CYS A 59 21.19 -1.91 12.30
N VAL A 60 22.07 -2.73 11.72
CA VAL A 60 23.11 -3.45 12.47
C VAL A 60 24.07 -2.49 13.18
N THR A 61 24.47 -1.40 12.52
CA THR A 61 25.36 -0.39 13.11
C THR A 61 24.70 0.30 14.30
N GLU A 62 23.47 0.78 14.14
CA GLU A 62 22.73 1.47 15.21
C GLU A 62 22.57 0.59 16.47
N ILE A 63 22.22 -0.69 16.30
CA ILE A 63 22.07 -1.63 17.42
C ILE A 63 23.39 -1.85 18.15
N LEU A 64 24.48 -2.02 17.40
CA LEU A 64 25.79 -2.31 17.97
C LEU A 64 26.43 -1.09 18.64
N GLU A 65 26.18 0.11 18.12
CA GLU A 65 26.63 1.36 18.76
C GLU A 65 25.92 1.59 20.09
N ASP A 66 24.59 1.41 20.17
CA ASP A 66 23.88 1.44 21.45
C ASP A 66 24.47 0.43 22.44
N LEU A 67 24.64 -0.82 22.01
CA LEU A 67 25.16 -1.87 22.87
C LEU A 67 26.55 -1.50 23.40
N ALA A 68 27.43 -1.00 22.55
CA ALA A 68 28.76 -0.58 22.94
C ALA A 68 28.73 0.57 23.97
N GLU A 69 27.88 1.57 23.77
CA GLU A 69 27.72 2.68 24.72
C GLU A 69 27.11 2.22 26.05
N MET A 70 26.05 1.41 26.01
CA MET A 70 25.40 0.83 27.19
C MET A 70 26.36 -0.05 27.99
N VAL A 71 27.15 -0.89 27.32
CA VAL A 71 28.16 -1.74 27.95
C VAL A 71 29.23 -0.90 28.64
N LEU A 72 29.72 0.18 28.02
CA LEU A 72 30.69 1.07 28.66
C LEU A 72 30.10 1.78 29.87
N ARG A 73 28.84 2.23 29.80
CA ARG A 73 28.15 2.80 30.97
C ARG A 73 28.03 1.80 32.10
N ALA A 74 27.61 0.56 31.82
CA ALA A 74 27.55 -0.52 32.79
C ALA A 74 28.92 -0.84 33.40
N ALA A 75 29.99 -0.68 32.61
CA ALA A 75 31.36 -0.89 33.06
C ALA A 75 31.86 0.21 34.00
N GLU A 76 31.60 1.47 33.67
CA GLU A 76 32.24 2.63 34.31
C GLU A 76 31.34 3.41 35.29
N GLY A 77 30.03 3.21 35.25
CA GLY A 77 29.07 3.98 36.04
C GLY A 77 28.87 5.44 35.57
N ARG A 78 29.51 5.84 34.46
CA ARG A 78 29.40 7.16 33.83
C ARG A 78 29.23 7.03 32.32
N ALA A 79 28.73 8.07 31.66
CA ALA A 79 28.52 8.03 30.22
C ALA A 79 29.86 7.86 29.46
N PRO A 80 29.86 7.21 28.29
CA PRO A 80 31.05 7.11 27.46
C PRO A 80 31.56 8.50 27.06
N GLU A 81 32.88 8.71 27.11
CA GLU A 81 33.50 9.91 26.55
C GLU A 81 33.40 9.90 25.01
N PRO A 82 33.34 11.06 24.34
CA PRO A 82 33.37 11.12 22.88
C PRO A 82 34.56 10.34 22.31
N GLY A 83 34.27 9.42 21.37
CA GLY A 83 35.28 8.55 20.75
C GLY A 83 35.74 7.35 21.58
N ALA A 84 35.19 7.13 22.78
CA ALA A 84 35.47 5.93 23.58
C ALA A 84 34.87 4.65 22.96
N VAL A 85 33.84 4.82 22.13
CA VAL A 85 33.21 3.79 21.30
C VAL A 85 33.54 4.06 19.84
N GLN A 86 33.92 3.00 19.12
CA GLN A 86 33.92 2.99 17.66
C GLN A 86 33.39 1.64 17.22
N VAL A 87 32.40 1.63 16.33
CA VAL A 87 31.87 0.42 15.70
C VAL A 87 32.02 0.57 14.20
N ARG A 88 32.49 -0.48 13.54
CA ARG A 88 32.56 -0.57 12.09
C ARG A 88 31.94 -1.89 11.66
N VAL A 89 30.96 -1.79 10.78
CA VAL A 89 30.27 -2.92 10.18
C VAL A 89 30.69 -3.02 8.73
N THR A 90 31.15 -4.20 8.30
CA THR A 90 31.54 -4.45 6.92
C THR A 90 30.91 -5.76 6.46
N GLU A 91 30.20 -5.73 5.34
CA GLU A 91 29.57 -6.93 4.79
C GLU A 91 30.64 -7.91 4.29
N GLU A 92 30.50 -9.18 4.69
CA GLU A 92 31.38 -10.25 4.26
C GLU A 92 31.01 -10.73 2.85
N SER A 93 31.99 -11.17 2.07
CA SER A 93 31.79 -11.67 0.69
C SER A 93 30.92 -12.93 0.58
N GLY A 94 30.59 -13.58 1.70
CA GLY A 94 29.69 -14.73 1.76
C GLY A 94 28.22 -14.38 2.01
N SER A 95 27.88 -13.09 2.10
CA SER A 95 26.51 -12.63 2.33
C SER A 95 25.57 -13.01 1.19
N ARG A 96 24.34 -13.35 1.56
CA ARG A 96 23.26 -13.65 0.61
C ARG A 96 22.11 -12.70 0.87
N PRO A 97 21.26 -12.41 -0.14
CA PRO A 97 20.02 -11.68 0.10
C PRO A 97 19.25 -12.31 1.26
N ARG A 98 18.75 -11.47 2.18
CA ARG A 98 18.06 -11.86 3.44
C ARG A 98 18.88 -12.65 4.46
N HIS A 99 20.12 -13.00 4.17
CA HIS A 99 21.04 -13.66 5.11
C HIS A 99 22.44 -13.01 5.05
N PRO A 100 22.55 -11.70 5.35
CA PRO A 100 23.84 -11.04 5.37
C PRO A 100 24.70 -11.55 6.53
N ARG A 101 26.00 -11.52 6.31
CA ARG A 101 27.01 -11.73 7.34
C ARG A 101 27.87 -10.49 7.41
N TYR A 102 28.01 -9.94 8.61
CA TYR A 102 28.82 -8.76 8.84
C TYR A 102 30.05 -9.09 9.67
N ARG A 103 31.21 -8.63 9.21
CA ARG A 103 32.35 -8.45 10.08
C ARG A 103 32.11 -7.18 10.89
N VAL A 104 32.10 -7.33 12.21
CA VAL A 104 31.97 -6.23 13.16
C VAL A 104 33.31 -6.02 13.83
N ASP A 105 33.92 -4.86 13.60
CA ASP A 105 35.10 -4.40 14.33
C ASP A 105 34.64 -3.33 15.33
N PHE A 106 34.89 -3.53 16.63
CA PHE A 106 34.54 -2.55 17.65
C PHE A 106 35.70 -2.26 18.59
N THR A 107 35.82 -1.00 19.00
CA THR A 107 36.83 -0.52 19.93
C THR A 107 36.16 0.12 21.13
N LEU A 108 36.49 -0.38 22.32
CA LEU A 108 36.05 0.15 23.60
C LEU A 108 37.28 0.60 24.39
N ARG A 109 37.45 1.90 24.61
CA ARG A 109 38.61 2.49 25.33
C ARG A 109 39.97 2.07 24.76
N GLY A 110 40.07 2.03 23.43
CA GLY A 110 41.30 1.63 22.74
C GLY A 110 41.59 0.13 22.76
N LYS A 111 40.77 -0.70 23.42
CA LYS A 111 40.79 -2.14 23.22
C LYS A 111 39.90 -2.49 22.05
N ALA A 112 40.43 -3.24 21.09
CA ALA A 112 39.70 -3.64 19.89
C ALA A 112 39.37 -5.14 19.94
N ALA A 113 38.20 -5.49 19.42
CA ALA A 113 37.81 -6.85 19.13
C ALA A 113 37.07 -6.89 17.78
N HIS A 114 37.00 -8.08 17.20
CA HIS A 114 36.21 -8.31 16.00
C HIS A 114 35.44 -9.63 16.11
N LEU A 115 34.30 -9.71 15.44
CA LEU A 115 33.52 -10.93 15.30
C LEU A 115 32.78 -10.96 13.96
N SER A 116 32.40 -12.17 13.54
CA SER A 116 31.50 -12.38 12.40
C SER A 116 30.08 -12.54 12.93
N LEU A 117 29.16 -11.73 12.42
CA LEU A 117 27.77 -11.64 12.84
C LEU A 117 26.85 -12.08 11.68
N PRO A 118 26.36 -13.33 11.67
CA PRO A 118 25.27 -13.71 10.78
C PRO A 118 23.97 -13.05 11.26
N VAL A 119 23.22 -12.43 10.35
CA VAL A 119 21.94 -11.79 10.66
C VAL A 119 20.83 -12.57 9.98
N GLU A 120 20.17 -13.44 10.75
CA GLU A 120 19.00 -14.20 10.30
C GLU A 120 17.70 -13.41 10.48
N VAL A 121 17.61 -12.64 11.56
CA VAL A 121 16.47 -11.78 11.87
C VAL A 121 16.99 -10.42 12.34
N MET A 122 16.64 -9.37 11.60
CA MET A 122 17.24 -8.03 11.74
C MET A 122 17.08 -7.42 13.13
N TRP A 123 15.89 -7.50 13.74
CA TRP A 123 15.64 -6.89 15.05
C TRP A 123 15.37 -7.93 16.15
N ASP A 124 15.84 -9.16 15.94
CA ASP A 124 15.89 -10.15 17.01
C ASP A 124 17.09 -9.87 17.90
N HIS A 125 16.83 -9.69 19.19
CA HIS A 125 17.88 -9.40 20.15
C HIS A 125 18.86 -10.57 20.33
N GLU A 126 18.45 -11.82 20.01
CA GLU A 126 19.33 -13.00 20.07
C GLU A 126 20.46 -12.91 19.06
N THR A 127 20.19 -12.35 17.86
CA THR A 127 21.19 -12.09 16.82
C THR A 127 22.40 -11.35 17.38
N TYR A 128 22.19 -10.37 18.26
CA TYR A 128 23.24 -9.48 18.78
C TYR A 128 23.84 -9.96 20.12
N GLY A 129 23.39 -11.10 20.64
CA GLY A 129 23.79 -11.58 21.97
C GLY A 129 25.30 -11.83 22.09
N GLU A 130 25.90 -12.52 21.13
CA GLU A 130 27.35 -12.80 21.14
C GLU A 130 28.20 -11.52 21.04
N ALA A 131 27.73 -10.53 20.27
CA ALA A 131 28.39 -9.24 20.20
C ALA A 131 28.34 -8.51 21.55
N CYS A 132 27.17 -8.48 22.20
CA CYS A 132 27.01 -7.92 23.54
C CYS A 132 27.93 -8.61 24.57
N LYS A 133 28.01 -9.94 24.57
CA LYS A 133 28.93 -10.70 25.45
C LYS A 133 30.39 -10.33 25.20
N ALA A 134 30.80 -10.25 23.94
CA ALA A 134 32.16 -9.89 23.57
C ALA A 134 32.50 -8.46 24.03
N MET A 135 31.57 -7.51 23.88
CA MET A 135 31.71 -6.14 24.38
C MET A 135 31.81 -6.08 25.90
N LEU A 136 30.95 -6.80 26.64
CA LEU A 136 30.99 -6.87 28.11
C LEU A 136 32.34 -7.41 28.60
N ALA A 137 32.82 -8.50 27.99
CA ALA A 137 34.12 -9.09 28.31
C ALA A 137 35.27 -8.11 28.05
N LEU A 138 35.24 -7.38 26.94
CA LEU A 138 36.24 -6.37 26.59
C LEU A 138 36.27 -5.20 27.58
N ALA A 139 35.10 -4.81 28.07
CA ALA A 139 34.91 -3.80 29.11
C ALA A 139 35.26 -4.29 30.53
N GLY A 140 35.65 -5.57 30.69
CA GLY A 140 36.04 -6.15 31.96
C GLY A 140 34.86 -6.51 32.87
N LYS A 141 33.67 -6.68 32.29
CA LYS A 141 32.48 -7.19 32.97
C LYS A 141 32.21 -8.62 32.49
N THR A 142 31.92 -9.52 33.42
CA THR A 142 31.24 -10.77 33.12
C THR A 142 29.76 -10.59 33.41
N SER A 143 28.87 -11.36 32.78
CA SER A 143 27.46 -11.41 33.14
C SER A 143 27.35 -11.54 34.67
N SER A 144 26.84 -10.51 35.33
CA SER A 144 26.70 -10.51 36.78
C SER A 144 25.49 -11.36 37.13
N GLN A 145 25.52 -12.05 38.27
CA GLN A 145 24.32 -12.67 38.83
C GLN A 145 23.41 -11.57 39.41
N ALA A 146 22.97 -10.64 38.58
CA ALA A 146 21.97 -9.64 38.97
C ALA A 146 20.76 -10.41 39.55
N LYS A 147 20.20 -9.91 40.65
CA LYS A 147 18.92 -10.41 41.22
C LYS A 147 17.83 -9.40 40.89
N ARG A 148 16.89 -9.79 40.04
CA ARG A 148 15.62 -9.13 39.76
C ARG A 148 14.90 -8.95 41.09
N ALA A 149 14.70 -7.71 41.48
CA ALA A 149 13.92 -7.41 42.67
C ALA A 149 12.44 -7.67 42.36
N PRO A 150 11.65 -8.26 43.30
CA PRO A 150 10.20 -8.39 43.14
C PRO A 150 9.49 -7.06 42.86
N GLU A 151 10.06 -5.95 43.35
CA GLU A 151 9.58 -4.59 43.08
C GLU A 151 9.65 -4.21 41.58
N SER A 152 10.61 -4.76 40.83
CA SER A 152 10.75 -4.51 39.40
C SER A 152 9.61 -5.10 38.56
N ASP A 153 9.01 -6.21 39.03
CA ASP A 153 7.85 -6.83 38.37
C ASP A 153 6.56 -6.08 38.66
N ALA A 154 6.36 -5.66 39.90
CA ALA A 154 5.23 -4.82 40.27
C ALA A 154 5.24 -3.49 39.48
N GLU A 155 6.41 -2.87 39.32
CA GLU A 155 6.54 -1.63 38.55
C GLU A 155 6.31 -1.86 37.05
N SER A 156 6.74 -3.00 36.51
CA SER A 156 6.45 -3.37 35.12
C SER A 156 4.94 -3.47 34.89
N LEU A 157 4.21 -4.13 35.78
CA LEU A 157 2.75 -4.24 35.68
C LEU A 157 2.04 -2.88 35.81
N ALA A 158 2.51 -2.03 36.72
CA ALA A 158 1.94 -0.70 36.91
C ALA A 158 2.17 0.20 35.67
N MET A 159 3.36 0.13 35.05
CA MET A 159 3.65 0.80 33.79
C MET A 159 2.74 0.30 32.66
N LEU A 160 2.57 -1.02 32.53
CA LEU A 160 1.69 -1.62 31.52
C LEU A 160 0.24 -1.14 31.65
N GLU A 161 -0.27 -1.01 32.88
CA GLU A 161 -1.62 -0.50 33.14
C GLU A 161 -1.76 0.97 32.77
N ARG A 162 -0.80 1.83 33.17
CA ARG A 162 -0.81 3.27 32.85
C ARG A 162 -0.80 3.51 31.34
N LEU A 163 -0.03 2.74 30.58
CA LEU A 163 0.10 2.89 29.12
C LEU A 163 -1.14 2.44 28.32
N LEU A 164 -2.17 1.86 28.96
CA LEU A 164 -3.45 1.56 28.29
C LEU A 164 -4.31 2.80 28.01
N ASP A 165 -3.93 3.96 28.55
CA ASP A 165 -4.58 5.25 28.30
C ASP A 165 -4.29 5.84 26.91
N ALA A 166 -3.31 5.31 26.18
CA ALA A 166 -2.85 5.79 24.87
C ALA A 166 -2.39 7.27 24.85
N ASP A 167 -1.94 7.86 25.96
CA ASP A 167 -1.48 9.25 26.01
C ASP A 167 0.04 9.38 25.85
N ALA A 168 0.50 10.24 24.94
CA ALA A 168 1.93 10.45 24.70
C ALA A 168 2.63 11.06 25.93
N VAL A 169 1.91 11.87 26.72
CA VAL A 169 2.41 12.43 27.99
C VAL A 169 2.73 11.32 29.00
N THR A 170 1.93 10.25 29.03
CA THR A 170 2.21 9.09 29.88
C THR A 170 3.51 8.41 29.45
N ILE A 171 3.76 8.24 28.14
CA ILE A 171 5.04 7.70 27.64
C ILE A 171 6.23 8.58 28.06
N VAL A 172 6.11 9.91 28.04
CA VAL A 172 7.18 10.82 28.50
C VAL A 172 7.49 10.60 29.99
N ARG A 173 6.45 10.45 30.81
CA ARG A 173 6.60 10.22 32.26
C ARG A 173 7.22 8.87 32.56
N GLU A 174 6.73 7.80 31.93
CA GLU A 174 7.32 6.47 32.09
C GLU A 174 8.76 6.41 31.58
N SER A 175 9.06 7.08 30.45
CA SER A 175 10.43 7.21 29.95
C SER A 175 11.35 7.89 30.96
N ARG A 176 10.86 8.94 31.65
CA ARG A 176 11.61 9.61 32.73
C ARG A 176 11.87 8.66 33.89
N LEU A 177 10.86 7.93 34.36
CA LEU A 177 10.98 6.97 35.47
C LEU A 177 11.98 5.86 35.15
N VAL A 178 11.92 5.28 33.95
CA VAL A 178 12.87 4.24 33.53
C VAL A 178 14.28 4.81 33.33
N SER A 179 14.41 6.03 32.79
CA SER A 179 15.70 6.72 32.69
C SER A 179 16.32 6.99 34.07
N GLU A 180 15.52 7.34 35.07
CA GLU A 180 15.95 7.53 36.46
C GLU A 180 16.38 6.19 37.09
N ALA A 181 15.62 5.12 36.87
CA ALA A 181 15.97 3.78 37.33
C ALA A 181 17.32 3.32 36.74
N LEU A 182 17.51 3.44 35.43
CA LEU A 182 18.79 3.11 34.77
C LEU A 182 19.93 4.03 35.19
N SER A 183 19.64 5.29 35.51
CA SER A 183 20.66 6.21 36.05
C SER A 183 21.18 5.75 37.42
N GLN A 184 20.31 5.16 38.25
CA GLN A 184 20.65 4.64 39.57
C GLN A 184 21.32 3.27 39.48
N ASP A 185 20.78 2.37 38.66
CA ASP A 185 21.32 1.03 38.43
C ASP A 185 21.25 0.67 36.93
N PHE A 186 22.33 0.95 36.22
CA PHE A 186 22.42 0.68 34.77
C PHE A 186 22.60 -0.81 34.45
N VAL A 187 22.73 -1.67 35.47
CA VAL A 187 22.81 -3.14 35.26
C VAL A 187 21.51 -3.84 35.66
N ASP A 188 20.41 -3.10 35.88
CA ASP A 188 19.08 -3.67 36.11
C ASP A 188 18.47 -4.20 34.79
N PRO A 189 18.38 -5.53 34.57
CA PRO A 189 17.80 -6.09 33.37
C PRO A 189 16.32 -5.71 33.20
N ALA A 190 15.55 -5.57 34.30
CA ALA A 190 14.14 -5.23 34.22
C ALA A 190 13.92 -3.76 33.81
N ALA A 191 14.85 -2.86 34.13
CA ALA A 191 14.82 -1.49 33.61
C ALA A 191 15.12 -1.45 32.10
N HIS A 192 16.03 -2.29 31.60
CA HIS A 192 16.25 -2.43 30.16
C HIS A 192 15.04 -3.05 29.44
N GLU A 193 14.39 -4.07 30.02
CA GLU A 193 13.13 -4.62 29.48
C GLU A 193 12.02 -3.56 29.37
N ARG A 194 11.85 -2.73 30.41
CA ARG A 194 10.89 -1.61 30.39
C ARG A 194 11.25 -0.55 29.36
N ALA A 195 12.54 -0.27 29.16
CA ALA A 195 13.01 0.64 28.12
C ALA A 195 12.68 0.11 26.72
N ALA A 196 12.97 -1.17 26.46
CA ALA A 196 12.60 -1.84 25.21
C ALA A 196 11.09 -1.77 24.95
N PHE A 197 10.28 -2.00 26.00
CA PHE A 197 8.83 -1.90 25.90
C PHE A 197 8.38 -0.49 25.51
N LEU A 198 8.93 0.56 26.13
CA LEU A 198 8.59 1.95 25.82
C LEU A 198 8.97 2.36 24.38
N HIS A 199 10.13 1.92 23.88
CA HIS A 199 10.46 2.08 22.46
C HIS A 199 9.44 1.36 21.57
N GLY A 200 9.05 0.15 21.93
CA GLY A 200 8.01 -0.61 21.24
C GLY A 200 6.67 0.13 21.20
N VAL A 201 6.23 0.70 22.33
CA VAL A 201 4.99 1.48 22.41
C VAL A 201 5.05 2.70 21.50
N LEU A 202 6.18 3.42 21.46
CA LEU A 202 6.36 4.54 20.54
C LEU A 202 6.30 4.08 19.07
N VAL A 203 6.92 2.93 18.74
CA VAL A 203 6.85 2.34 17.40
C VAL A 203 5.42 1.93 17.01
N LEU A 204 4.62 1.38 17.94
CA LEU A 204 3.22 1.04 17.64
C LEU A 204 2.37 2.27 17.28
N ARG A 205 2.73 3.43 17.83
CA ARG A 205 2.10 4.73 17.56
C ARG A 205 2.55 5.38 16.25
N GLU A 206 3.65 4.93 15.66
CA GLU A 206 4.16 5.42 14.38
C GLU A 206 3.18 5.06 13.26
N GLN A 207 2.39 6.07 12.85
CA GLN A 207 1.29 5.97 11.88
C GLN A 207 1.28 7.18 10.95
N ALA A 208 2.45 7.70 10.61
CA ALA A 208 2.64 8.85 9.72
C ALA A 208 2.45 8.52 8.22
N GLY A 209 1.58 7.56 7.87
CA GLY A 209 1.32 7.19 6.48
C GLY A 209 2.60 6.84 5.71
N LEU A 210 2.85 7.53 4.59
CA LEU A 210 4.07 7.37 3.78
C LEU A 210 5.34 7.79 4.53
N PHE A 211 5.23 8.63 5.56
CA PHE A 211 6.37 9.07 6.35
C PHE A 211 6.72 8.13 7.49
N SER A 212 5.88 7.12 7.79
CA SER A 212 6.12 6.21 8.92
C SER A 212 7.51 5.59 8.85
N ASP A 213 8.24 5.52 9.97
CA ASP A 213 9.56 4.90 10.02
C ASP A 213 9.83 4.25 11.39
N PRO A 214 9.70 2.92 11.51
CA PRO A 214 9.92 2.22 12.77
C PRO A 214 11.39 1.86 13.05
N ARG A 215 12.30 2.03 12.09
CA ARG A 215 13.62 1.36 12.09
C ARG A 215 14.45 1.67 13.32
N LEU A 216 14.65 2.95 13.63
CA LEU A 216 15.44 3.35 14.80
C LEU A 216 14.82 2.87 16.12
N GLY A 217 13.49 2.94 16.24
CA GLY A 217 12.80 2.45 17.44
C GLY A 217 12.97 0.94 17.64
N LEU A 218 12.95 0.16 16.55
CA LEU A 218 13.25 -1.28 16.59
C LEU A 218 14.72 -1.56 16.91
N CYS A 219 15.66 -0.73 16.41
CA CYS A 219 17.07 -0.84 16.77
C CYS A 219 17.27 -0.66 18.28
N ARG A 220 16.71 0.41 18.88
CA ARG A 220 16.82 0.65 20.32
C ARG A 220 16.14 -0.46 21.14
N LEU A 221 14.97 -0.93 20.70
CA LEU A 221 14.27 -2.06 21.32
C LEU A 221 15.15 -3.32 21.35
N ALA A 222 15.73 -3.70 20.22
CA ALA A 222 16.60 -4.87 20.10
C ALA A 222 17.86 -4.73 20.97
N ALA A 223 18.49 -3.55 20.99
CA ALA A 223 19.66 -3.28 21.80
C ALA A 223 19.37 -3.39 23.31
N HIS A 224 18.25 -2.84 23.79
CA HIS A 224 17.85 -2.95 25.19
C HIS A 224 17.52 -4.39 25.60
N LEU A 225 16.81 -5.16 24.77
CA LEU A 225 16.56 -6.59 25.06
C LEU A 225 17.85 -7.41 25.05
N ALA A 226 18.76 -7.15 24.11
CA ALA A 226 20.06 -7.83 24.05
C ALA A 226 20.90 -7.52 25.29
N MET A 227 20.90 -6.26 25.75
CA MET A 227 21.56 -5.88 27.01
C MET A 227 20.93 -6.59 28.20
N ALA A 228 19.60 -6.56 28.34
CA ALA A 228 18.88 -7.22 29.45
C ALA A 228 19.23 -8.72 29.57
N ARG A 229 19.18 -9.45 28.44
CA ARG A 229 19.48 -10.90 28.42
C ARG A 229 20.94 -11.24 28.70
N ASN A 230 21.88 -10.31 28.46
CA ASN A 230 23.30 -10.53 28.74
C ASN A 230 23.73 -10.03 30.12
N LEU A 231 22.89 -9.22 30.78
CA LEU A 231 23.02 -8.86 32.18
C LEU A 231 22.47 -9.96 33.12
N ASP A 232 21.45 -10.73 32.72
CA ASP A 232 20.84 -11.78 33.53
C ASP A 232 20.50 -13.02 32.69
N GLN A 233 20.91 -14.21 33.17
CA GLN A 233 20.65 -15.49 32.50
C GLN A 233 19.28 -16.10 32.84
N ARG A 234 18.46 -15.41 33.64
CA ARG A 234 17.11 -15.87 34.01
C ARG A 234 16.09 -15.59 32.91
N THR A 235 14.90 -16.17 33.09
CA THR A 235 13.76 -15.97 32.19
C THR A 235 13.41 -14.49 32.09
N GLN A 236 13.16 -14.06 30.85
CA GLN A 236 12.69 -12.72 30.51
C GLN A 236 11.43 -12.37 31.29
N GLY A 237 11.31 -11.10 31.67
CA GLY A 237 10.12 -10.62 32.35
C GLY A 237 9.01 -10.19 31.40
N VAL A 238 7.85 -9.91 31.98
CA VAL A 238 6.65 -9.54 31.24
C VAL A 238 6.81 -8.32 30.32
N ALA A 239 7.58 -7.32 30.75
CA ALA A 239 7.89 -6.16 29.91
C ALA A 239 8.75 -6.55 28.70
N GLY A 240 9.74 -7.43 28.91
CA GLY A 240 10.58 -7.97 27.84
C GLY A 240 9.76 -8.81 26.85
N ASP A 241 8.90 -9.70 27.36
CA ASP A 241 8.04 -10.56 26.52
C ASP A 241 7.08 -9.76 25.65
N LEU A 242 6.46 -8.72 26.21
CA LEU A 242 5.59 -7.84 25.44
C LEU A 242 6.37 -6.93 24.48
N ALA A 243 7.58 -6.49 24.84
CA ALA A 243 8.45 -5.74 23.93
C ALA A 243 8.86 -6.58 22.71
N GLU A 244 9.23 -7.83 22.94
CA GLU A 244 9.56 -8.77 21.87
C GLU A 244 8.32 -9.05 20.98
N ALA A 245 7.14 -9.24 21.59
CA ALA A 245 5.90 -9.37 20.84
C ALA A 245 5.57 -8.12 20.01
N ILE A 246 5.86 -6.90 20.50
CA ILE A 246 5.75 -5.68 19.69
C ILE A 246 6.70 -5.74 18.49
N GLY A 247 7.95 -6.15 18.70
CA GLY A 247 8.91 -6.37 17.62
C GLY A 247 8.36 -7.30 16.54
N LEU A 248 7.77 -8.43 16.93
CA LEU A 248 7.15 -9.41 16.01
C LEU A 248 5.96 -8.82 15.24
N VAL A 249 5.13 -7.97 15.87
CA VAL A 249 4.04 -7.25 15.18
C VAL A 249 4.60 -6.39 14.06
N VAL A 250 5.61 -5.57 14.36
CA VAL A 250 6.15 -4.59 13.40
C VAL A 250 6.94 -5.30 12.30
N MET A 251 7.74 -6.31 12.65
CA MET A 251 8.46 -7.17 11.70
C MET A 251 7.55 -8.06 10.83
N ARG A 252 6.23 -8.07 11.09
CA ARG A 252 5.23 -8.93 10.43
C ARG A 252 5.50 -10.44 10.60
N ARG A 253 6.11 -10.86 11.70
CA ARG A 253 6.31 -12.28 12.04
C ARG A 253 5.09 -12.83 12.76
N GLN A 254 3.96 -12.88 12.06
CA GLN A 254 2.65 -13.15 12.67
C GLN A 254 2.53 -14.56 13.25
N THR A 255 3.16 -15.57 12.63
CA THR A 255 3.15 -16.95 13.16
C THR A 255 3.83 -17.01 14.53
N GLU A 256 5.01 -16.41 14.66
CA GLU A 256 5.77 -16.38 15.92
C GLU A 256 5.10 -15.47 16.95
N LEU A 257 4.50 -14.36 16.51
CA LEU A 257 3.68 -13.51 17.38
C LEU A 257 2.56 -14.31 18.05
N VAL A 258 1.79 -15.08 17.27
CA VAL A 258 0.68 -15.88 17.81
C VAL A 258 1.18 -16.95 18.78
N GLN A 259 2.30 -17.60 18.47
CA GLN A 259 2.95 -18.56 19.36
C GLN A 259 3.38 -17.89 20.67
N ARG A 260 4.07 -16.75 20.59
CA ARG A 260 4.55 -16.01 21.77
C ARG A 260 3.39 -15.56 22.66
N LEU A 261 2.36 -14.96 22.07
CA LEU A 261 1.18 -14.50 22.81
C LEU A 261 0.32 -15.64 23.36
N GLY A 262 0.56 -16.88 22.94
CA GLY A 262 -0.09 -18.09 23.44
C GLY A 262 0.74 -18.88 24.45
N ASP A 263 1.97 -18.44 24.75
CA ASP A 263 2.86 -19.14 25.68
C ASP A 263 2.28 -19.09 27.11
N PRO A 264 2.06 -20.25 27.76
CA PRO A 264 1.61 -20.31 29.15
C PRO A 264 2.54 -19.61 30.15
N ALA A 265 3.81 -19.37 29.80
CA ALA A 265 4.76 -18.63 30.63
C ALA A 265 4.36 -17.15 30.81
N ILE A 266 3.57 -16.57 29.90
CA ILE A 266 3.05 -15.22 30.02
C ILE A 266 1.73 -15.27 30.81
N GLU A 267 1.81 -15.26 32.14
CA GLU A 267 0.62 -15.32 32.99
C GLU A 267 -0.28 -14.08 32.80
N PRO A 268 -1.52 -14.23 32.29
CA PRO A 268 -2.34 -13.10 31.91
C PRO A 268 -3.10 -12.53 33.12
N ASN A 269 -2.52 -11.54 33.79
CA ASN A 269 -3.29 -10.62 34.63
C ASN A 269 -4.00 -9.56 33.76
N ALA A 270 -4.80 -8.67 34.37
CA ALA A 270 -5.64 -7.72 33.64
C ALA A 270 -4.88 -6.83 32.62
N PRO A 271 -3.80 -6.10 32.98
CA PRO A 271 -3.07 -5.29 32.00
C PRO A 271 -2.35 -6.13 30.94
N VAL A 272 -1.76 -7.26 31.32
CA VAL A 272 -1.09 -8.17 30.37
C VAL A 272 -2.08 -8.73 29.36
N ALA A 273 -3.27 -9.15 29.81
CA ALA A 273 -4.33 -9.65 28.95
C ALA A 273 -4.83 -8.58 27.97
N ALA A 274 -4.86 -7.30 28.37
CA ALA A 274 -5.20 -6.19 27.47
C ALA A 274 -4.13 -6.01 26.37
N TRP A 275 -2.85 -6.00 26.74
CA TRP A 275 -1.75 -5.93 25.79
C TRP A 275 -1.72 -7.13 24.83
N ILE A 276 -1.96 -8.36 25.30
CA ILE A 276 -2.07 -9.54 24.44
C ILE A 276 -3.16 -9.35 23.38
N ARG A 277 -4.34 -8.82 23.75
CA ARG A 277 -5.42 -8.54 22.79
C ARG A 277 -5.03 -7.46 21.79
N ILE A 278 -4.41 -6.37 22.25
CA ILE A 278 -3.93 -5.26 21.42
C ILE A 278 -2.93 -5.78 20.37
N LEU A 279 -1.91 -6.52 20.81
CA LEU A 279 -0.85 -7.04 19.94
C LEU A 279 -1.37 -8.09 18.97
N ARG A 280 -2.27 -8.99 19.41
CA ARG A 280 -2.92 -9.95 18.52
C ARG A 280 -3.74 -9.25 17.43
N GLY A 281 -4.55 -8.26 17.81
CA GLY A 281 -5.33 -7.49 16.86
C GLY A 281 -4.45 -6.69 15.87
N ALA A 282 -3.38 -6.07 16.35
CA ALA A 282 -2.44 -5.32 15.52
C ALA A 282 -1.66 -6.22 14.54
N GLY A 283 -1.25 -7.41 14.98
CA GLY A 283 -0.48 -8.34 14.16
C GLY A 283 -1.32 -9.10 13.14
N THR A 284 -2.53 -9.55 13.50
CA THR A 284 -3.36 -10.45 12.67
C THR A 284 -4.54 -9.76 11.98
N GLY A 285 -4.91 -8.56 12.43
CA GLY A 285 -6.17 -7.93 12.04
C GLY A 285 -7.42 -8.56 12.66
N ASP A 286 -7.29 -9.59 13.52
CA ASP A 286 -8.43 -10.20 14.19
C ASP A 286 -8.94 -9.30 15.33
N TYR A 287 -10.01 -8.57 15.04
CA TYR A 287 -10.66 -7.64 15.97
C TYR A 287 -11.57 -8.34 16.98
N ARG A 288 -11.88 -9.64 16.82
CA ARG A 288 -12.91 -10.33 17.62
C ARG A 288 -12.51 -10.45 19.08
N GLY A 289 -11.20 -10.60 19.36
CA GLY A 289 -10.66 -10.58 20.72
C GLY A 289 -10.90 -9.24 21.44
N LEU A 290 -11.09 -8.15 20.70
CA LEU A 290 -11.32 -6.78 21.20
C LEU A 290 -12.80 -6.38 21.14
N ALA A 291 -13.72 -7.37 21.19
CA ALA A 291 -15.16 -7.11 21.16
C ALA A 291 -15.62 -6.13 22.26
N ASN A 292 -16.72 -5.43 21.95
CA ASN A 292 -17.29 -4.34 22.75
C ASN A 292 -16.31 -3.18 22.98
N PRO A 293 -15.77 -2.55 21.92
CA PRO A 293 -14.68 -1.58 22.03
C PRO A 293 -14.99 -0.43 23.00
N ARG A 294 -16.24 0.05 23.06
CA ARG A 294 -16.63 1.16 23.96
C ARG A 294 -16.51 0.85 25.46
N ALA A 295 -16.40 -0.42 25.85
CA ALA A 295 -16.22 -0.86 27.23
C ALA A 295 -14.75 -1.18 27.58
N ARG A 296 -13.82 -0.91 26.67
CA ARG A 296 -12.39 -1.23 26.80
C ARG A 296 -11.56 0.03 27.09
N SER A 297 -10.29 -0.16 27.46
CA SER A 297 -9.33 0.95 27.59
C SER A 297 -9.17 1.69 26.26
N LEU A 298 -8.74 2.96 26.30
CA LEU A 298 -8.61 3.78 25.08
C LEU A 298 -7.70 3.11 24.04
N LEU A 299 -6.57 2.53 24.48
CA LEU A 299 -5.66 1.81 23.59
C LEU A 299 -6.30 0.56 22.97
N GLU A 300 -7.12 -0.18 23.71
CA GLU A 300 -7.88 -1.32 23.16
C GLU A 300 -8.91 -0.86 22.12
N GLN A 301 -9.54 0.32 22.30
CA GLN A 301 -10.47 0.87 21.29
C GLN A 301 -9.74 1.24 20.00
N ILE A 302 -8.55 1.86 20.11
CA ILE A 302 -7.70 2.20 18.95
C ILE A 302 -7.22 0.93 18.24
N ALA A 303 -6.78 -0.08 18.99
CA ALA A 303 -6.37 -1.37 18.44
C ALA A 303 -7.53 -2.08 17.73
N TRP A 304 -8.74 -2.04 18.32
CA TRP A 304 -9.94 -2.57 17.69
C TRP A 304 -10.24 -1.85 16.38
N LEU A 305 -10.21 -0.51 16.39
CA LEU A 305 -10.47 0.30 15.19
C LEU A 305 -9.47 -0.04 14.09
N ARG A 306 -8.19 -0.16 14.41
CA ARG A 306 -7.14 -0.52 13.46
C ARG A 306 -7.39 -1.90 12.84
N ALA A 307 -7.61 -2.91 13.68
CA ALA A 307 -7.86 -4.28 13.24
C ALA A 307 -9.14 -4.39 12.40
N TYR A 308 -10.23 -3.74 12.85
CA TYR A 308 -11.52 -3.74 12.14
C TYR A 308 -11.44 -2.97 10.81
N SER A 309 -10.77 -1.81 10.79
CA SER A 309 -10.59 -1.03 9.56
C SER A 309 -9.75 -1.76 8.53
N LEU A 310 -8.74 -2.52 8.97
CA LEU A 310 -7.92 -3.37 8.11
C LEU A 310 -8.72 -4.56 7.56
N SER A 311 -9.49 -5.24 8.40
CA SER A 311 -10.14 -6.51 8.06
C SER A 311 -11.51 -6.34 7.39
N VAL A 312 -12.24 -5.27 7.72
CA VAL A 312 -13.63 -5.03 7.27
C VAL A 312 -13.73 -3.73 6.50
N GLY A 313 -13.18 -2.64 7.05
CA GLY A 313 -13.19 -1.33 6.42
C GLY A 313 -13.52 -0.19 7.39
N THR A 314 -12.87 0.96 7.20
CA THR A 314 -12.98 2.16 8.06
C THR A 314 -14.42 2.61 8.26
N ARG A 315 -15.23 2.59 7.20
CA ARG A 315 -16.63 3.04 7.26
C ARG A 315 -17.47 2.19 8.21
N SER A 316 -17.39 0.85 8.09
CA SER A 316 -18.09 -0.06 8.99
C SER A 316 -17.60 0.08 10.43
N ALA A 317 -16.30 0.38 10.62
CA ALA A 317 -15.76 0.63 11.96
C ALA A 317 -16.40 1.88 12.61
N LEU A 318 -16.57 2.96 11.83
CA LEU A 318 -17.17 4.21 12.31
C LEU A 318 -18.67 4.13 12.60
N ALA A 319 -19.38 3.18 12.02
CA ALA A 319 -20.77 2.90 12.41
C ALA A 319 -20.86 2.37 13.86
N ILE A 320 -19.80 1.71 14.35
CA ILE A 320 -19.73 1.14 15.71
C ILE A 320 -19.08 2.14 16.68
N VAL A 321 -17.99 2.81 16.28
CA VAL A 321 -17.32 3.86 17.06
C VAL A 321 -17.36 5.16 16.26
N PRO A 322 -18.39 6.01 16.46
CA PRO A 322 -18.57 7.23 15.68
C PRO A 322 -17.37 8.16 15.78
N TYR A 323 -16.98 8.75 14.65
CA TYR A 323 -15.83 9.64 14.52
C TYR A 323 -15.79 10.73 15.60
N GLU A 324 -16.93 11.39 15.84
CA GLU A 324 -17.08 12.48 16.81
C GLU A 324 -16.72 12.08 18.25
N THR A 325 -16.73 10.78 18.58
CA THR A 325 -16.41 10.28 19.92
C THR A 325 -14.93 10.41 20.25
N LEU A 326 -14.05 10.25 19.26
CA LEU A 326 -12.60 10.11 19.46
C LEU A 326 -11.78 11.03 18.55
N LYS A 327 -12.42 11.98 17.85
CA LYS A 327 -11.74 12.92 16.92
C LYS A 327 -10.67 13.81 17.56
N ASP A 328 -10.64 13.89 18.90
CA ASP A 328 -9.64 14.63 19.68
C ASP A 328 -8.46 13.77 20.14
N ILE A 329 -8.48 12.46 19.85
CA ILE A 329 -7.42 11.52 20.21
C ILE A 329 -6.48 11.38 19.01
N PRO A 330 -5.19 11.79 19.10
CA PRO A 330 -4.27 11.74 17.97
C PRO A 330 -4.16 10.35 17.32
N ASP A 331 -3.99 9.30 18.13
CA ASP A 331 -3.83 7.92 17.64
C ASP A 331 -5.09 7.37 16.94
N PHE A 332 -6.28 7.85 17.33
CA PHE A 332 -7.53 7.54 16.62
C PHE A 332 -7.50 8.16 15.22
N VAL A 333 -7.19 9.46 15.11
CA VAL A 333 -7.16 10.18 13.84
C VAL A 333 -6.06 9.64 12.91
N ARG A 334 -4.89 9.31 13.45
CA ARG A 334 -3.77 8.69 12.72
C ARG A 334 -4.15 7.37 12.06
N THR A 335 -4.92 6.54 12.77
CA THR A 335 -5.32 5.18 12.35
C THR A 335 -6.34 5.20 11.19
N LEU A 336 -7.13 6.26 11.05
CA LEU A 336 -8.17 6.33 10.02
C LEU A 336 -7.58 6.56 8.63
N ARG A 337 -7.97 5.71 7.67
CA ARG A 337 -7.58 5.84 6.25
C ARG A 337 -8.66 6.58 5.46
N ALA A 338 -8.36 7.82 5.05
CA ALA A 338 -9.26 8.68 4.26
C ALA A 338 -9.61 8.09 2.88
N ALA A 339 -8.66 7.39 2.23
CA ALA A 339 -8.80 6.81 0.90
C ALA A 339 -10.03 5.88 0.74
N ASN A 340 -10.51 5.33 1.86
CA ASN A 340 -11.61 4.36 1.87
C ASN A 340 -12.92 4.96 2.42
N CYS A 341 -12.97 6.28 2.66
CA CYS A 341 -14.15 6.96 3.16
C CYS A 341 -14.12 8.46 2.83
N GLU A 342 -14.75 8.85 1.71
CA GLU A 342 -14.81 10.24 1.22
C GLU A 342 -15.29 11.25 2.29
N GLN A 343 -16.28 10.85 3.10
CA GLN A 343 -16.84 11.68 4.18
C GLN A 343 -15.80 12.07 5.25
N LEU A 344 -14.70 11.32 5.37
CA LEU A 344 -13.62 11.60 6.30
C LEU A 344 -12.51 12.49 5.74
N VAL A 345 -12.49 12.74 4.42
CA VAL A 345 -11.39 13.49 3.79
C VAL A 345 -11.24 14.88 4.41
N GLN A 346 -12.34 15.64 4.53
CA GLN A 346 -12.32 16.98 5.16
C GLN A 346 -12.13 16.94 6.68
N PRO A 347 -12.89 16.12 7.46
CA PRO A 347 -12.68 16.01 8.90
C PRO A 347 -11.25 15.62 9.28
N LEU A 348 -10.66 14.61 8.65
CA LEU A 348 -9.30 14.17 8.94
C LEU A 348 -8.26 15.24 8.58
N ALA A 349 -8.41 15.92 7.44
CA ALA A 349 -7.54 17.02 7.06
C ALA A 349 -7.57 18.17 8.09
N ARG A 350 -8.74 18.49 8.65
CA ARG A 350 -8.88 19.52 9.68
C ARG A 350 -8.34 19.06 11.04
N ASP A 351 -8.85 17.94 11.54
CA ASP A 351 -8.67 17.51 12.92
C ASP A 351 -7.32 16.82 13.16
N GLY A 352 -6.72 16.19 12.13
CA GLY A 352 -5.38 15.59 12.20
C GLY A 352 -4.33 16.60 12.63
N MET A 353 -4.13 17.65 11.81
CA MET A 353 -3.16 18.71 12.11
C MET A 353 -3.38 19.33 13.50
N ARG A 354 -4.64 19.55 13.89
CA ARG A 354 -4.95 20.10 15.21
C ARG A 354 -4.47 19.15 16.31
N CYS A 355 -4.78 17.86 16.19
CA CYS A 355 -4.34 16.84 17.14
C CYS A 355 -2.80 16.76 17.19
N GLU A 356 -2.12 16.79 16.05
CA GLU A 356 -0.66 16.74 15.96
C GLU A 356 -0.01 17.94 16.66
N LEU A 357 -0.46 19.16 16.36
CA LEU A 357 0.07 20.38 16.99
C LEU A 357 -0.22 20.43 18.49
N GLN A 358 -1.39 19.95 18.92
CA GLN A 358 -1.75 19.89 20.35
C GLN A 358 -0.91 18.86 21.10
N GLU A 359 -0.69 17.66 20.54
CA GLU A 359 0.14 16.64 21.17
C GLU A 359 1.60 17.08 21.25
N GLN A 360 2.15 17.67 20.18
CA GLN A 360 3.49 18.27 20.17
C GLN A 360 3.70 19.24 21.34
N GLN A 361 2.77 20.17 21.55
CA GLN A 361 2.84 21.14 22.65
C GLN A 361 2.74 20.49 24.02
N ARG A 362 1.87 19.48 24.18
CA ARG A 362 1.70 18.74 25.45
C ARG A 362 2.96 17.96 25.81
N VAL A 363 3.51 17.23 24.85
CA VAL A 363 4.74 16.43 25.03
C VAL A 363 5.95 17.34 25.25
N PHE A 364 6.10 18.43 24.48
CA PHE A 364 7.17 19.40 24.70
C PHE A 364 7.11 19.99 26.11
N ARG A 365 5.91 20.39 26.57
CA ARG A 365 5.71 20.93 27.91
C ARG A 365 6.03 19.93 29.00
N GLU A 366 5.57 18.69 28.86
CA GLU A 366 5.89 17.63 29.81
C GLU A 366 7.40 17.34 29.82
N TYR A 367 8.05 17.33 28.66
CA TYR A 367 9.47 16.99 28.54
C TYR A 367 10.39 18.08 29.13
N PHE A 368 10.19 19.34 28.75
CA PHE A 368 11.05 20.46 29.16
C PHE A 368 10.56 21.24 30.39
N GLY A 369 9.33 20.98 30.86
CA GLY A 369 8.73 21.73 31.96
C GLY A 369 8.37 23.18 31.62
N THR A 370 8.46 23.57 30.35
CA THR A 370 8.16 24.93 29.87
C THR A 370 7.01 24.91 28.88
N ALA A 371 6.08 25.85 29.02
CA ALA A 371 5.00 25.99 28.04
C ALA A 371 5.55 26.64 26.76
N SER A 372 5.40 25.96 25.62
CA SER A 372 5.41 26.65 24.33
C SER A 372 4.05 27.28 24.09
N THR A 373 4.02 28.56 23.72
CA THR A 373 2.80 29.28 23.30
C THR A 373 2.63 29.30 21.78
N THR A 374 3.58 28.75 21.01
CA THR A 374 3.60 28.71 19.55
C THR A 374 3.82 27.30 19.02
N GLU A 375 3.63 27.11 17.70
CA GLU A 375 4.11 25.94 16.98
C GLU A 375 5.62 25.72 17.24
N LEU A 376 6.05 24.46 17.29
CA LEU A 376 7.46 24.14 17.47
C LEU A 376 8.26 24.54 16.23
N SER A 377 9.40 25.20 16.44
CA SER A 377 10.31 25.61 15.37
C SER A 377 11.01 24.43 14.71
N ALA A 378 11.55 24.63 13.50
CA ALA A 378 12.39 23.64 12.82
C ALA A 378 13.58 23.19 13.68
N ASN A 379 14.24 24.10 14.41
CA ASN A 379 15.33 23.74 15.32
C ASN A 379 14.90 22.77 16.43
N GLN A 380 13.63 22.79 16.84
CA GLN A 380 13.07 21.85 17.81
C GLN A 380 12.65 20.53 17.15
N LEU A 381 12.26 20.53 15.88
CA LEU A 381 11.79 19.33 15.18
C LEU A 381 12.88 18.59 14.39
N ASN A 382 14.02 19.24 14.09
CA ASN A 382 15.16 18.66 13.36
C ASN A 382 16.21 18.02 14.29
N VAL A 383 15.91 17.86 15.58
CA VAL A 383 16.82 17.19 16.51
C VAL A 383 16.86 15.71 16.17
N HIS A 384 18.05 15.20 15.85
CA HIS A 384 18.23 13.78 15.57
C HIS A 384 18.00 12.94 16.84
N PRO A 385 17.35 11.77 16.73
CA PRO A 385 17.26 10.82 17.84
C PRO A 385 18.64 10.46 18.35
N GLY A 386 18.87 10.65 19.65
CA GLY A 386 20.08 10.17 20.31
C GLY A 386 20.07 8.66 20.53
N HIS A 387 21.13 8.18 21.15
CA HIS A 387 21.24 6.82 21.69
C HIS A 387 20.69 6.84 23.13
N CYS A 388 21.16 5.96 24.01
CA CYS A 388 20.72 5.90 25.42
C CYS A 388 21.21 7.08 26.29
N PHE A 389 22.11 7.92 25.76
CA PHE A 389 22.72 9.04 26.48
C PHE A 389 22.47 10.36 25.77
N SER A 390 22.07 11.36 26.54
CA SER A 390 22.05 12.75 26.09
C SER A 390 23.47 13.33 25.99
N THR A 391 23.61 14.48 25.33
CA THR A 391 24.90 15.18 25.14
C THR A 391 25.62 15.57 26.43
N ASN A 392 24.91 15.63 27.56
CA ASN A 392 25.50 15.89 28.89
C ASN A 392 25.83 14.61 29.68
N GLY A 393 25.65 13.43 29.07
CA GLY A 393 25.90 12.13 29.67
C GLY A 393 24.80 11.61 30.60
N SER A 394 23.64 12.28 30.67
CA SER A 394 22.47 11.75 31.40
C SER A 394 21.78 10.65 30.60
N VAL A 395 21.35 9.59 31.29
CA VAL A 395 20.60 8.47 30.68
C VAL A 395 19.24 8.99 30.22
N ARG A 396 18.90 8.73 28.96
CA ARG A 396 17.63 9.10 28.34
C ARG A 396 17.27 8.00 27.35
N ILE A 397 16.30 7.15 27.69
CA ILE A 397 15.87 6.08 26.79
C ILE A 397 15.08 6.62 25.59
N ILE A 398 14.14 7.54 25.83
CA ILE A 398 13.44 8.30 24.78
C ILE A 398 13.78 9.76 25.01
N ASP A 399 14.75 10.26 24.26
CA ASP A 399 15.14 11.65 24.27
C ASP A 399 14.21 12.54 23.41
N TRP A 400 14.50 13.84 23.37
CA TRP A 400 13.73 14.76 22.55
C TRP A 400 13.88 14.50 21.05
N GLY A 401 15.03 13.99 20.59
CA GLY A 401 15.25 13.67 19.18
C GLY A 401 14.29 12.59 18.67
N HIS A 402 14.00 11.59 19.50
CA HIS A 402 12.97 10.57 19.19
C HIS A 402 11.59 11.21 18.97
N TRP A 403 11.17 12.10 19.88
CA TRP A 403 9.90 12.82 19.76
C TRP A 403 9.89 13.80 18.59
N ALA A 404 10.99 14.52 18.37
CA ALA A 404 11.14 15.47 17.26
C ALA A 404 10.99 14.77 15.91
N ALA A 405 11.67 13.63 15.72
CA ALA A 405 11.56 12.85 14.50
C ALA A 405 10.16 12.26 14.31
N PHE A 406 9.55 11.71 15.37
CA PHE A 406 8.17 11.22 15.38
C PHE A 406 7.19 12.32 14.94
N PHE A 407 7.24 13.49 15.60
CA PHE A 407 6.35 14.60 15.30
C PHE A 407 6.59 15.22 13.93
N GLN A 408 7.84 15.30 13.45
CA GLN A 408 8.13 15.80 12.12
C GLN A 408 7.48 14.92 11.05
N ARG A 409 7.60 13.58 11.15
CA ARG A 409 6.97 12.64 10.21
C ARG A 409 5.45 12.77 10.22
N HIS A 410 4.85 12.78 11.41
CA HIS A 410 3.40 12.88 11.59
C HIS A 410 2.83 14.22 11.09
N LEU A 411 3.51 15.33 11.38
CA LEU A 411 3.16 16.66 10.88
C LEU A 411 3.17 16.69 9.34
N LEU A 412 4.26 16.24 8.71
CA LEU A 412 4.38 16.25 7.26
C LEU A 412 3.36 15.34 6.58
N ASN A 413 3.03 14.20 7.19
CA ASN A 413 1.94 13.35 6.71
C ASN A 413 0.57 14.05 6.75
N ASP A 414 0.28 14.83 7.79
CA ASP A 414 -0.97 15.58 7.85
C ASP A 414 -0.99 16.81 6.92
N VAL A 415 0.17 17.44 6.67
CA VAL A 415 0.32 18.42 5.58
C VAL A 415 0.00 17.75 4.23
N TYR A 416 0.54 16.56 3.99
CA TYR A 416 0.29 15.80 2.78
C TYR A 416 -1.18 15.39 2.63
N ARG A 417 -1.83 14.92 3.70
CA ARG A 417 -3.26 14.59 3.70
C ARG A 417 -4.14 15.79 3.38
N ARG A 418 -3.81 16.98 3.89
CA ARG A 418 -4.51 18.24 3.55
C ARG A 418 -4.36 18.60 2.08
N TYR A 419 -3.16 18.42 1.53
CA TYR A 419 -2.92 18.58 0.10
C TYR A 419 -3.76 17.58 -0.72
N GLN A 420 -3.71 16.29 -0.38
CA GLN A 420 -4.51 15.25 -1.04
C GLN A 420 -6.02 15.51 -0.94
N ALA A 421 -6.50 16.00 0.20
CA ALA A 421 -7.91 16.35 0.35
C ALA A 421 -8.37 17.41 -0.65
N LYS A 422 -7.51 18.39 -0.96
CA LYS A 422 -7.81 19.41 -1.98
C LYS A 422 -7.80 18.82 -3.39
N ASP A 423 -6.78 18.01 -3.69
CA ASP A 423 -6.62 17.32 -4.96
C ASP A 423 -7.80 16.38 -5.25
N TRP A 424 -8.15 15.50 -4.30
CA TRP A 424 -9.23 14.52 -4.43
C TRP A 424 -10.62 15.12 -4.51
N LEU A 425 -10.86 16.24 -3.82
CA LEU A 425 -12.16 16.92 -3.88
C LEU A 425 -12.30 17.82 -5.10
N GLY A 426 -11.36 17.74 -6.06
CA GLY A 426 -11.41 18.53 -7.29
C GLY A 426 -11.34 20.04 -7.01
N SER A 427 -10.62 20.45 -5.95
CA SER A 427 -10.31 21.87 -5.78
C SER A 427 -9.55 22.32 -7.03
N GLY A 428 -9.90 23.48 -7.60
CA GLY A 428 -9.27 23.96 -8.84
C GLY A 428 -7.74 23.96 -8.75
N ALA A 429 -7.04 23.85 -9.88
CA ALA A 429 -5.58 23.73 -9.94
C ALA A 429 -4.84 24.81 -9.10
N ASP A 430 -5.39 26.03 -9.04
CA ASP A 430 -4.86 27.14 -8.24
C ASP A 430 -4.83 26.84 -6.73
N ASP A 431 -5.85 26.16 -6.19
CA ASP A 431 -5.93 25.81 -4.77
C ASP A 431 -4.93 24.72 -4.40
N VAL A 432 -4.71 23.76 -5.29
CA VAL A 432 -3.71 22.69 -5.14
C VAL A 432 -2.30 23.29 -5.18
N LEU A 433 -2.02 24.18 -6.14
CA LEU A 433 -0.75 24.90 -6.25
C LEU A 433 -0.52 25.83 -5.04
N LYS A 434 -1.56 26.52 -4.55
CA LYS A 434 -1.48 27.36 -3.36
C LYS A 434 -1.13 26.54 -2.12
N ALA A 435 -1.75 25.36 -1.93
CA ALA A 435 -1.45 24.48 -0.82
C ALA A 435 0.00 23.97 -0.86
N ALA A 436 0.49 23.59 -2.04
CA ALA A 436 1.88 23.17 -2.23
C ALA A 436 2.88 24.31 -1.92
N ASN A 437 2.59 25.54 -2.38
CA ASN A 437 3.41 26.71 -2.07
C ASN A 437 3.39 27.09 -0.58
N GLN A 438 2.24 26.94 0.08
CA GLN A 438 2.15 27.14 1.53
C GLN A 438 3.01 26.14 2.29
N ALA A 439 2.95 24.86 1.92
CA ALA A 439 3.80 23.84 2.52
C ALA A 439 5.28 24.15 2.30
N ARG A 440 5.66 24.61 1.10
CA ARG A 440 7.02 25.03 0.77
C ARG A 440 7.53 26.13 1.71
N THR A 441 6.74 27.17 1.93
CA THR A 441 7.17 28.34 2.71
C THR A 441 7.08 28.11 4.22
N GLN A 442 5.99 27.49 4.70
CA GLN A 442 5.77 27.33 6.14
C GLN A 442 6.72 26.31 6.78
N TYR A 443 7.12 25.29 6.02
CA TYR A 443 7.94 24.18 6.52
C TYR A 443 9.33 24.12 5.87
N ALA A 444 9.79 25.22 5.25
CA ALA A 444 11.04 25.28 4.49
C ALA A 444 12.26 24.75 5.26
N ASP A 445 12.28 24.97 6.57
CA ASP A 445 13.40 24.62 7.44
C ASP A 445 13.32 23.18 7.99
N LEU A 446 12.27 22.41 7.71
CA LEU A 446 12.17 21.01 8.15
C LEU A 446 13.01 20.09 7.27
N VAL A 447 13.79 19.19 7.88
CA VAL A 447 14.71 18.28 7.18
C VAL A 447 13.99 17.44 6.11
N LEU A 448 12.80 16.93 6.40
CA LEU A 448 12.04 16.08 5.47
C LEU A 448 11.11 16.85 4.51
N GLN A 449 11.12 18.19 4.53
CA GLN A 449 10.29 18.99 3.61
C GLN A 449 10.57 18.71 2.12
N PRO A 450 11.82 18.54 1.65
CA PRO A 450 12.06 18.26 0.23
C PRO A 450 11.36 16.99 -0.25
N VAL A 451 11.31 15.96 0.61
CA VAL A 451 10.64 14.69 0.33
C VAL A 451 9.13 14.85 0.33
N LEU A 452 8.57 15.69 1.22
CA LEU A 452 7.15 16.06 1.20
C LEU A 452 6.76 16.72 -0.12
N LEU A 453 7.53 17.69 -0.58
CA LEU A 453 7.23 18.41 -1.82
C LEU A 453 7.26 17.49 -3.04
N GLN A 454 8.13 16.46 -3.06
CA GLN A 454 8.11 15.42 -4.10
C GLN A 454 6.80 14.61 -4.17
N GLN A 455 6.06 14.51 -3.05
CA GLN A 455 4.78 13.82 -3.03
C GLN A 455 3.64 14.67 -3.58
N MET A 456 3.80 15.99 -3.60
CA MET A 456 2.81 16.93 -4.12
C MET A 456 2.95 17.05 -5.64
N ARG A 457 1.81 17.08 -6.34
CA ARG A 457 1.71 17.09 -7.81
C ARG A 457 0.82 18.22 -8.32
N PRO A 458 1.07 19.50 -7.96
CA PRO A 458 0.27 20.59 -8.52
C PRO A 458 0.46 20.69 -10.05
N ASP A 459 1.68 20.41 -10.53
CA ASP A 459 2.03 20.23 -11.93
C ASP A 459 3.35 19.42 -12.04
N TRP A 460 3.76 19.08 -13.26
CA TRP A 460 4.97 18.29 -13.51
C TRP A 460 6.27 19.08 -13.25
N MET A 461 6.28 20.39 -13.53
CA MET A 461 7.45 21.25 -13.39
C MET A 461 7.84 21.35 -11.92
N PHE A 462 6.85 21.50 -11.04
CA PHE A 462 6.99 21.55 -9.59
C PHE A 462 7.78 20.36 -9.04
N LYS A 463 7.64 19.17 -9.63
CA LYS A 463 8.36 17.96 -9.21
C LYS A 463 9.82 17.97 -9.63
N VAL A 464 10.09 18.24 -10.91
CA VAL A 464 11.47 18.24 -11.47
C VAL A 464 12.34 19.22 -10.72
N ASP A 465 11.79 20.41 -10.47
CA ASP A 465 12.41 21.52 -9.77
C ASP A 465 12.96 21.18 -8.37
N ARG A 466 12.39 20.16 -7.72
CA ARG A 466 12.64 19.84 -6.31
C ARG A 466 13.29 18.47 -6.13
N LEU A 467 13.58 17.76 -7.22
CA LEU A 467 14.09 16.39 -7.14
C LEU A 467 15.52 16.38 -6.61
N ASP A 468 16.33 17.35 -7.02
CA ASP A 468 17.73 17.48 -6.61
C ASP A 468 17.89 17.62 -5.09
N GLU A 469 17.03 18.40 -4.42
CA GLU A 469 17.06 18.58 -2.97
C GLU A 469 16.73 17.29 -2.21
N ALA A 470 15.69 16.58 -2.66
CA ALA A 470 15.30 15.31 -2.05
C ALA A 470 16.34 14.21 -2.30
N VAL A 471 16.94 14.16 -3.50
CA VAL A 471 18.04 13.25 -3.84
C VAL A 471 19.31 13.59 -3.05
N ALA A 472 19.63 14.88 -2.88
CA ALA A 472 20.77 15.31 -2.07
C ALA A 472 20.60 14.91 -0.60
N LEU A 473 19.39 15.02 -0.05
CA LEU A 473 19.07 14.54 1.28
C LEU A 473 19.23 13.01 1.37
N ALA A 474 18.64 12.25 0.45
CA ALA A 474 18.76 10.78 0.43
C ALA A 474 20.22 10.31 0.26
N ARG A 475 21.04 11.09 -0.43
CA ARG A 475 22.47 10.83 -0.62
C ARG A 475 23.27 11.01 0.68
N ALA A 476 22.97 12.09 1.41
CA ALA A 476 23.67 12.47 2.63
C ALA A 476 23.18 11.71 3.88
N HIS A 477 21.87 11.47 3.94
CA HIS A 477 21.15 10.93 5.09
C HIS A 477 20.10 9.89 4.67
N PRO A 478 20.50 8.78 4.02
CA PRO A 478 19.58 7.74 3.60
C PRO A 478 18.78 7.13 4.76
N GLU A 479 19.34 7.13 5.98
CA GLU A 479 18.70 6.67 7.21
C GLU A 479 17.50 7.52 7.64
N LEU A 480 17.44 8.79 7.22
CA LEU A 480 16.32 9.68 7.54
C LEU A 480 15.14 9.50 6.59
N ILE A 481 15.36 8.91 5.41
CA ILE A 481 14.33 8.75 4.40
C ILE A 481 13.48 7.53 4.75
N PRO A 482 12.18 7.70 5.10
CA PRO A 482 11.28 6.59 5.34
C PRO A 482 11.25 5.63 4.15
N THR A 483 11.23 4.33 4.41
CA THR A 483 11.26 3.27 3.39
C THR A 483 10.24 3.53 2.27
N MET A 484 9.01 3.92 2.60
CA MET A 484 7.95 4.19 1.63
C MET A 484 8.21 5.33 0.65
N LEU A 485 9.08 6.28 1.01
CA LEU A 485 9.34 7.47 0.20
C LEU A 485 10.46 7.27 -0.81
N TRP A 486 11.29 6.22 -0.67
CA TRP A 486 12.36 5.90 -1.63
C TRP A 486 11.84 5.67 -3.05
N GLY A 487 10.83 4.80 -3.22
CA GLY A 487 10.18 4.59 -4.53
C GLY A 487 9.37 5.80 -5.03
N LYS A 488 9.32 6.89 -4.25
CA LYS A 488 8.73 8.16 -4.66
C LYS A 488 9.77 9.23 -4.99
N LEU A 489 11.06 8.92 -4.83
CA LEU A 489 12.18 9.72 -5.33
C LEU A 489 12.47 9.44 -6.81
N GLU A 490 11.83 8.43 -7.41
CA GLU A 490 11.94 8.15 -8.83
C GLU A 490 11.17 9.21 -9.66
N PRO A 491 11.80 9.82 -10.68
CA PRO A 491 11.08 10.74 -11.57
C PRO A 491 10.00 9.99 -12.34
N VAL A 492 8.78 10.54 -12.33
CA VAL A 492 7.64 9.99 -13.08
C VAL A 492 7.80 10.32 -14.56
N TYR A 493 8.48 9.45 -15.32
CA TYR A 493 8.51 9.31 -16.79
C TYR A 493 9.16 10.39 -17.70
N ARG A 494 9.71 9.84 -18.80
CA ARG A 494 10.17 10.30 -20.14
C ARG A 494 11.05 11.56 -20.30
N ASP A 495 10.87 12.61 -19.51
CA ASP A 495 11.52 13.92 -19.77
C ASP A 495 12.49 14.39 -18.67
N ALA A 496 12.63 13.65 -17.56
CA ALA A 496 13.74 13.86 -16.63
C ALA A 496 15.07 13.47 -17.31
N PRO A 497 16.19 14.14 -17.03
CA PRO A 497 17.50 13.71 -17.53
C PRO A 497 17.71 12.24 -17.11
N SER A 498 17.86 11.35 -18.09
CA SER A 498 17.94 9.89 -17.87
C SER A 498 18.95 9.51 -16.78
N VAL A 499 20.03 10.28 -16.68
CA VAL A 499 21.12 10.08 -15.71
C VAL A 499 20.66 10.15 -14.25
N LEU A 500 19.78 11.08 -13.87
CA LEU A 500 19.36 11.22 -12.47
C LEU A 500 18.39 10.09 -12.08
N HIS A 501 17.51 9.70 -13.02
CA HIS A 501 16.64 8.54 -12.86
C HIS A 501 17.47 7.27 -12.61
N ASP A 502 18.43 6.98 -13.48
CA ASP A 502 19.30 5.81 -13.37
C ASP A 502 20.08 5.79 -12.04
N GLN A 503 20.55 6.96 -11.57
CA GLN A 503 21.26 7.07 -10.29
C GLN A 503 20.36 6.75 -9.08
N VAL A 504 19.14 7.28 -9.04
CA VAL A 504 18.21 7.03 -7.93
C VAL A 504 17.75 5.58 -7.92
N MET A 505 17.49 4.99 -9.08
CA MET A 505 17.14 3.57 -9.22
C MET A 505 18.25 2.66 -8.68
N LEU A 506 19.50 2.88 -9.11
CA LEU A 506 20.65 2.10 -8.63
C LEU A 506 20.88 2.29 -7.14
N ALA A 507 20.79 3.53 -6.64
CA ALA A 507 20.92 3.82 -5.21
C ALA A 507 19.82 3.11 -4.39
N THR A 508 18.59 3.05 -4.90
CA THR A 508 17.49 2.33 -4.25
C THR A 508 17.77 0.84 -4.23
N ALA A 509 18.21 0.25 -5.34
CA ALA A 509 18.59 -1.17 -5.40
C ALA A 509 19.71 -1.50 -4.40
N ASP A 510 20.74 -0.65 -4.30
CA ASP A 510 21.84 -0.83 -3.35
C ASP A 510 21.39 -0.68 -1.90
N TRP A 511 20.58 0.34 -1.60
CA TRP A 511 20.13 0.57 -0.23
C TRP A 511 19.28 -0.61 0.29
N PHE A 512 18.44 -1.18 -0.58
CA PHE A 512 17.49 -2.25 -0.28
C PHE A 512 17.91 -3.63 -0.80
N HIS A 513 19.20 -3.89 -1.06
CA HIS A 513 19.62 -5.17 -1.64
C HIS A 513 19.36 -6.41 -0.75
N HIS A 514 19.09 -6.20 0.54
CA HIS A 514 18.64 -7.22 1.49
C HIS A 514 17.12 -7.22 1.74
N TYR A 515 16.32 -6.53 0.92
CA TYR A 515 14.89 -6.40 1.13
C TYR A 515 14.10 -7.67 0.72
N PRO A 516 12.99 -8.01 1.40
CA PRO A 516 12.60 -7.50 2.70
C PRO A 516 13.67 -7.88 3.73
N LEU A 517 13.94 -7.01 4.71
CA LEU A 517 15.05 -7.17 5.65
C LEU A 517 15.11 -8.59 6.25
N PRO A 518 16.32 -9.09 6.59
CA PRO A 518 16.53 -10.45 7.10
C PRO A 518 15.51 -10.87 8.16
N GLY A 519 14.86 -12.01 7.94
CA GLY A 519 13.90 -12.60 8.88
C GLY A 519 12.63 -11.79 9.10
N THR A 520 12.36 -10.77 8.28
CA THR A 520 11.14 -9.95 8.38
C THR A 520 10.18 -10.24 7.23
N GLY A 521 8.89 -9.99 7.49
CA GLY A 521 7.86 -9.93 6.45
C GLY A 521 7.92 -8.59 5.70
N LEU A 522 6.79 -8.12 5.17
CA LEU A 522 6.69 -6.78 4.57
C LEU A 522 6.43 -5.73 5.67
N VAL A 523 7.49 -5.38 6.41
CA VAL A 523 7.48 -4.48 7.59
C VAL A 523 6.80 -3.14 7.31
N MET A 524 6.82 -2.69 6.06
CA MET A 524 6.19 -1.44 5.61
C MET A 524 5.25 -1.74 4.44
N PHE A 525 4.14 -0.98 4.35
CA PHE A 525 3.08 -1.15 3.34
C PHE A 525 3.59 -0.79 1.94
N ASP A 526 4.51 -1.57 1.38
CA ASP A 526 5.32 -1.12 0.26
C ASP A 526 4.54 -1.13 -1.04
N TYR A 527 4.29 0.07 -1.57
CA TYR A 527 3.85 0.27 -2.97
C TYR A 527 4.86 -0.33 -3.96
N ARG A 528 6.08 -0.68 -3.53
CA ARG A 528 7.03 -1.43 -4.35
C ARG A 528 6.66 -2.89 -4.60
N ALA A 529 5.63 -3.42 -3.91
CA ALA A 529 4.97 -4.65 -4.33
C ALA A 529 4.16 -4.49 -5.63
N ASP A 530 3.70 -3.27 -5.94
CA ASP A 530 3.03 -2.95 -7.22
C ASP A 530 4.03 -2.64 -8.34
N TYR A 531 5.25 -2.19 -8.01
CA TYR A 531 6.30 -1.95 -9.01
C TYR A 531 7.12 -3.21 -9.24
N GLY A 532 6.68 -4.03 -10.19
CA GLY A 532 7.45 -5.14 -10.77
C GLY A 532 8.81 -4.77 -11.38
N GLU A 533 9.28 -3.53 -11.24
CA GLU A 533 10.53 -3.02 -11.82
C GLU A 533 11.78 -3.43 -11.03
N HIS A 534 11.64 -3.86 -9.76
CA HIS A 534 12.79 -4.28 -8.93
C HIS A 534 12.93 -5.80 -8.76
N GLY A 535 12.12 -6.63 -9.45
CA GLY A 535 12.35 -8.07 -9.62
C GLY A 535 12.27 -8.98 -8.39
N MET A 536 12.09 -8.46 -7.16
CA MET A 536 12.20 -9.27 -5.93
C MET A 536 10.93 -10.05 -5.55
N ILE A 537 9.73 -9.63 -6.01
CA ILE A 537 8.44 -10.29 -5.68
C ILE A 537 7.96 -11.15 -6.88
N GLY A 538 8.91 -11.69 -7.65
CA GLY A 538 8.67 -12.77 -8.61
C GLY A 538 9.17 -14.13 -8.13
N ASP A 539 9.92 -14.19 -7.02
CA ASP A 539 10.43 -15.43 -6.44
C ASP A 539 9.33 -16.14 -5.63
N GLN A 540 8.84 -17.26 -6.17
CA GLN A 540 7.83 -18.09 -5.51
C GLN A 540 8.32 -18.64 -4.16
N GLY A 541 9.62 -18.97 -4.04
CA GLY A 541 10.19 -19.47 -2.78
C GLY A 541 10.15 -18.42 -1.68
N LEU A 542 10.49 -17.17 -2.01
CA LEU A 542 10.36 -16.04 -1.10
C LEU A 542 8.89 -15.78 -0.72
N LEU A 543 7.96 -15.80 -1.68
CA LEU A 543 6.54 -15.63 -1.39
C LEU A 543 5.98 -16.73 -0.48
N GLU A 544 6.46 -17.97 -0.62
CA GLU A 544 6.10 -19.08 0.28
C GLU A 544 6.70 -18.94 1.68
N GLU A 545 7.93 -18.44 1.80
CA GLU A 545 8.54 -18.08 3.08
C GLU A 545 7.73 -16.98 3.78
N LEU A 546 7.47 -15.87 3.08
CA LEU A 546 6.68 -14.75 3.58
C LEU A 546 5.27 -15.18 3.98
N GLY A 547 4.64 -16.05 3.19
CA GLY A 547 3.32 -16.60 3.48
C GLY A 547 3.26 -17.49 4.74
N ARG A 548 4.34 -18.21 5.05
CA ARG A 548 4.46 -18.98 6.31
C ARG A 548 4.74 -18.10 7.51
N MET A 549 5.50 -17.02 7.31
CA MET A 549 5.86 -16.07 8.35
C MET A 549 4.67 -15.17 8.74
N ALA A 550 3.89 -14.75 7.74
CA ALA A 550 2.80 -13.78 7.85
C ALA A 550 1.49 -14.27 7.21
N PRO A 551 0.87 -15.35 7.72
CA PRO A 551 -0.30 -15.98 7.11
C PRO A 551 -1.60 -15.16 7.19
N TYR A 552 -1.62 -14.07 7.94
CA TYR A 552 -2.77 -13.16 8.09
C TYR A 552 -2.57 -11.83 7.37
N ASP A 553 -1.41 -11.59 6.75
CA ASP A 553 -1.13 -10.34 6.03
C ASP A 553 -1.82 -10.33 4.66
N LEU A 554 -2.80 -9.44 4.51
CA LEU A 554 -3.62 -9.35 3.30
C LEU A 554 -2.79 -9.09 2.03
N GLN A 555 -1.69 -8.34 2.12
CA GLN A 555 -0.88 -8.07 0.93
C GLN A 555 -0.08 -9.31 0.53
N ILE A 556 0.52 -10.01 1.49
CA ILE A 556 1.20 -11.28 1.20
C ILE A 556 0.21 -12.32 0.67
N LEU A 557 -0.99 -12.39 1.24
CA LEU A 557 -2.05 -13.27 0.73
C LEU A 557 -2.44 -12.91 -0.72
N ARG A 558 -2.61 -11.62 -1.03
CA ARG A 558 -2.92 -11.14 -2.39
C ARG A 558 -1.77 -11.35 -3.39
N LEU A 559 -0.52 -11.15 -2.98
CA LEU A 559 0.64 -11.39 -3.84
C LEU A 559 0.82 -12.88 -4.16
N ARG A 560 0.37 -13.76 -3.27
CA ARG A 560 0.31 -15.21 -3.48
C ARG A 560 -0.94 -15.66 -4.22
N ASP A 561 -1.95 -14.79 -4.31
CA ASP A 561 -3.15 -15.02 -5.08
C ASP A 561 -2.93 -14.58 -6.54
N PRO A 562 -2.90 -15.52 -7.50
CA PRO A 562 -2.67 -15.19 -8.90
C PRO A 562 -3.73 -14.29 -9.52
N PHE A 563 -4.90 -14.10 -8.89
CA PHE A 563 -5.92 -13.19 -9.39
C PHE A 563 -5.68 -11.71 -9.04
N HIS A 564 -4.84 -11.42 -8.02
CA HIS A 564 -4.70 -10.07 -7.45
C HIS A 564 -3.27 -9.52 -7.44
N GLY A 565 -2.25 -10.35 -7.64
CA GLY A 565 -0.86 -9.89 -7.69
C GLY A 565 -0.49 -9.19 -8.99
N ALA A 566 0.48 -8.27 -8.94
CA ALA A 566 1.21 -7.77 -10.12
C ALA A 566 1.89 -8.90 -10.95
N VAL A 567 1.90 -10.13 -10.40
CA VAL A 567 2.32 -11.39 -11.01
C VAL A 567 1.20 -12.01 -11.88
N GLY A 568 0.10 -11.30 -12.16
CA GLY A 568 -0.89 -11.66 -13.19
C GLY A 568 -0.33 -11.85 -14.60
N LEU A 569 0.96 -11.57 -14.82
CA LEU A 569 1.71 -11.95 -16.02
C LEU A 569 2.14 -13.43 -16.07
N VAL A 570 2.10 -14.17 -14.95
CA VAL A 570 2.47 -15.61 -14.89
C VAL A 570 1.30 -16.53 -15.29
N GLU A 571 0.09 -15.98 -15.48
CA GLU A 571 -1.01 -16.70 -16.17
C GLU A 571 -0.65 -17.12 -17.60
N ILE A 572 0.46 -16.62 -18.16
CA ILE A 572 0.93 -17.04 -19.49
C ILE A 572 1.58 -18.44 -19.47
N VAL A 573 1.95 -19.02 -18.30
CA VAL A 573 2.83 -20.22 -18.30
C VAL A 573 2.33 -21.45 -17.51
N GLU A 574 1.64 -21.36 -16.36
CA GLU A 574 1.45 -22.56 -15.48
C GLU A 574 0.02 -22.94 -15.04
N GLY A 575 -1.03 -22.28 -15.53
CA GLY A 575 -2.41 -22.66 -15.23
C GLY A 575 -2.88 -22.32 -13.80
N ARG A 576 -4.21 -22.35 -13.58
CA ARG A 576 -4.83 -21.90 -12.33
C ARG A 576 -4.50 -22.83 -11.15
N PRO A 577 -4.19 -22.31 -9.94
CA PRO A 577 -4.10 -23.13 -8.74
C PRO A 577 -5.46 -23.78 -8.43
N GLY A 578 -5.43 -25.02 -7.96
CA GLY A 578 -6.64 -25.76 -7.61
C GLY A 578 -7.39 -25.16 -6.40
N PRO A 579 -8.71 -25.39 -6.27
CA PRO A 579 -9.54 -24.86 -5.18
C PRO A 579 -9.01 -25.15 -3.77
N ASP A 580 -8.38 -26.30 -3.56
CA ASP A 580 -7.82 -26.69 -2.25
C ASP A 580 -6.62 -25.81 -1.86
N ARG A 581 -5.80 -25.40 -2.82
CA ARG A 581 -4.66 -24.50 -2.58
C ARG A 581 -5.14 -23.09 -2.21
N LEU A 582 -6.15 -22.59 -2.91
CA LEU A 582 -6.77 -21.30 -2.59
C LEU A 582 -7.47 -21.34 -1.23
N ARG A 583 -8.14 -22.45 -0.90
CA ARG A 583 -8.74 -22.64 0.43
C ARG A 583 -7.68 -22.59 1.53
N ALA A 584 -6.59 -23.34 1.39
CA ALA A 584 -5.50 -23.34 2.39
C ALA A 584 -4.82 -21.98 2.51
N LEU A 585 -4.74 -21.20 1.42
CA LEU A 585 -4.18 -19.85 1.43
C LEU A 585 -5.00 -18.89 2.30
N TRP A 586 -6.32 -18.88 2.12
CA TRP A 586 -7.21 -17.89 2.74
C TRP A 586 -7.79 -18.32 4.09
N GLU A 587 -7.72 -19.61 4.44
CA GLU A 587 -8.30 -20.19 5.67
C GLU A 587 -7.94 -19.41 6.96
N PRO A 588 -6.67 -19.02 7.21
CA PRO A 588 -6.28 -18.33 8.46
C PRO A 588 -7.04 -17.02 8.74
N ALA A 589 -7.47 -16.30 7.69
CA ALA A 589 -8.16 -15.01 7.81
C ALA A 589 -9.65 -15.07 7.43
N SER A 590 -10.13 -16.23 6.95
CA SER A 590 -11.44 -16.40 6.30
C SER A 590 -12.66 -16.19 7.19
N GLU A 591 -12.51 -16.11 8.50
CA GLU A 591 -13.62 -15.94 9.44
C GLU A 591 -13.93 -14.48 9.78
N TYR A 592 -12.99 -13.56 9.57
CA TYR A 592 -13.12 -12.17 10.06
C TYR A 592 -12.67 -11.11 9.06
N MET A 593 -11.83 -11.47 8.08
CA MET A 593 -11.33 -10.56 7.07
C MET A 593 -12.17 -10.64 5.81
N ILE A 594 -12.85 -9.55 5.44
CA ILE A 594 -13.77 -9.49 4.30
C ILE A 594 -13.10 -9.89 2.98
N GLY A 595 -11.83 -9.50 2.78
CA GLY A 595 -11.05 -9.93 1.60
C GLY A 595 -10.97 -11.46 1.51
N ALA A 596 -10.50 -12.13 2.57
CA ALA A 596 -10.40 -13.58 2.62
C ALA A 596 -11.79 -14.28 2.57
N MET A 597 -12.79 -13.71 3.24
CA MET A 597 -14.18 -14.18 3.16
C MET A 597 -14.70 -14.17 1.72
N ARG A 598 -14.37 -13.11 0.95
CA ARG A 598 -14.80 -12.98 -0.44
C ARG A 598 -14.18 -14.05 -1.31
N GLU A 599 -12.87 -14.24 -1.22
CA GLU A 599 -12.17 -15.28 -1.98
C GLU A 599 -12.73 -16.68 -1.68
N MET A 600 -12.98 -16.97 -0.40
CA MET A 600 -13.61 -18.21 0.02
C MET A 600 -15.06 -18.37 -0.45
N ALA A 601 -15.78 -17.27 -0.61
CA ALA A 601 -17.12 -17.28 -1.20
C ALA A 601 -17.06 -17.55 -2.70
N ASP A 602 -16.16 -16.89 -3.43
CA ASP A 602 -16.05 -17.05 -4.88
C ASP A 602 -15.64 -18.48 -5.29
N LEU A 603 -14.91 -19.23 -4.44
CA LEU A 603 -14.71 -20.68 -4.60
C LEU A 603 -16.00 -21.51 -4.56
N SER A 604 -17.08 -20.97 -3.99
CA SER A 604 -18.40 -21.62 -3.89
C SER A 604 -19.42 -21.01 -4.85
N ARG A 605 -19.00 -20.18 -5.83
CA ARG A 605 -19.90 -19.40 -6.70
C ARG A 605 -20.86 -20.25 -7.55
N ASP A 606 -20.47 -21.49 -7.85
CA ASP A 606 -21.31 -22.47 -8.58
C ASP A 606 -22.25 -23.27 -7.66
N HIS A 607 -22.21 -23.03 -6.35
CA HIS A 607 -23.08 -23.63 -5.33
C HIS A 607 -23.91 -22.52 -4.66
N PRO A 608 -25.10 -22.16 -5.22
CA PRO A 608 -25.83 -20.97 -4.82
C PRO A 608 -26.15 -20.85 -3.33
N ASP A 609 -26.56 -21.95 -2.68
CA ASP A 609 -26.91 -21.94 -1.25
C ASP A 609 -25.69 -21.66 -0.36
N ASP A 610 -24.53 -22.19 -0.74
CA ASP A 610 -23.26 -21.97 -0.04
C ASP A 610 -22.73 -20.56 -0.29
N TYR A 611 -22.82 -20.07 -1.53
CA TYR A 611 -22.46 -18.69 -1.88
C TYR A 611 -23.31 -17.69 -1.12
N GLU A 612 -24.63 -17.89 -1.11
CA GLU A 612 -25.59 -17.07 -0.38
C GLU A 612 -25.29 -17.02 1.11
N ARG A 613 -25.10 -18.18 1.74
CA ARG A 613 -24.75 -18.27 3.17
C ARG A 613 -23.47 -17.49 3.50
N ARG A 614 -22.44 -17.55 2.65
CA ARG A 614 -21.16 -16.86 2.86
C ARG A 614 -21.31 -15.35 2.70
N LEU A 615 -21.93 -14.88 1.62
CA LEU A 615 -22.14 -13.44 1.40
C LEU A 615 -23.08 -12.84 2.44
N LEU A 616 -24.07 -13.59 2.95
CA LEU A 616 -24.89 -13.14 4.09
C LEU A 616 -24.05 -12.96 5.36
N GLY A 617 -23.05 -13.81 5.59
CA GLY A 617 -22.06 -13.61 6.66
C GLY A 617 -21.30 -12.30 6.49
N MET A 618 -20.86 -12.00 5.26
CA MET A 618 -20.17 -10.74 4.93
C MET A 618 -21.11 -9.52 5.06
N ALA A 619 -22.37 -9.66 4.67
CA ALA A 619 -23.38 -8.60 4.74
C ALA A 619 -23.66 -8.13 6.18
N ARG A 620 -23.41 -8.99 7.19
CA ARG A 620 -23.46 -8.59 8.61
C ARG A 620 -22.33 -7.64 9.01
N LEU A 621 -21.20 -7.68 8.32
CA LEU A 621 -20.03 -6.84 8.56
C LEU A 621 -20.02 -5.59 7.66
N SER A 622 -20.45 -5.76 6.41
CA SER A 622 -20.58 -4.71 5.40
C SER A 622 -21.87 -4.90 4.59
N PRO A 623 -22.92 -4.11 4.86
CA PRO A 623 -24.23 -4.32 4.24
C PRO A 623 -24.27 -4.20 2.71
N ALA A 624 -23.24 -3.64 2.07
CA ALA A 624 -23.13 -3.57 0.62
C ALA A 624 -23.19 -4.95 -0.06
N TYR A 625 -22.79 -6.04 0.64
CA TYR A 625 -22.86 -7.39 0.09
C TYR A 625 -24.28 -7.93 -0.14
N TYR A 626 -25.32 -7.28 0.38
CA TYR A 626 -26.69 -7.55 -0.06
C TYR A 626 -26.87 -7.18 -1.54
N LEU A 627 -26.28 -6.09 -2.01
CA LEU A 627 -26.37 -5.68 -3.42
C LEU A 627 -25.67 -6.70 -4.32
N ASP A 628 -24.48 -7.17 -3.93
CA ASP A 628 -23.76 -8.25 -4.63
C ASP A 628 -24.61 -9.53 -4.75
N LEU A 629 -25.30 -9.94 -3.68
CA LEU A 629 -26.23 -11.07 -3.71
C LEU A 629 -27.39 -10.84 -4.68
N GLY A 630 -27.94 -9.63 -4.68
CA GLY A 630 -28.99 -9.23 -5.61
C GLY A 630 -28.58 -9.46 -7.06
N PHE A 631 -27.38 -9.00 -7.44
CA PHE A 631 -26.87 -9.16 -8.79
C PHE A 631 -26.45 -10.59 -9.13
N TYR A 632 -25.90 -11.33 -8.17
CA TYR A 632 -25.59 -12.74 -8.34
C TYR A 632 -26.82 -13.58 -8.71
N PHE A 633 -27.96 -13.33 -8.05
CA PHE A 633 -29.24 -14.00 -8.35
C PHE A 633 -29.91 -13.47 -9.62
N SER A 634 -29.70 -12.19 -9.96
CA SER A 634 -30.15 -11.61 -11.23
C SER A 634 -29.50 -12.32 -12.43
N GLU A 635 -28.18 -12.53 -12.40
CA GLU A 635 -27.43 -13.26 -13.45
C GLU A 635 -27.94 -14.70 -13.63
N ARG A 636 -28.49 -15.30 -12.56
CA ARG A 636 -29.07 -16.65 -12.55
C ARG A 636 -30.57 -16.68 -12.80
N LYS A 637 -31.16 -15.55 -13.19
CA LYS A 637 -32.60 -15.40 -13.48
C LYS A 637 -33.51 -15.76 -12.29
N ASN A 638 -33.01 -15.64 -11.06
CA ASN A 638 -33.81 -15.76 -9.85
C ASN A 638 -34.29 -14.38 -9.40
N THR A 639 -35.23 -13.82 -10.16
CA THR A 639 -35.75 -12.46 -9.97
C THR A 639 -36.28 -12.20 -8.55
N PRO A 640 -37.04 -13.10 -7.90
CA PRO A 640 -37.52 -12.87 -6.53
C PRO A 640 -36.40 -12.65 -5.51
N LYS A 641 -35.35 -13.48 -5.52
CA LYS A 641 -34.19 -13.30 -4.62
C LYS A 641 -33.38 -12.06 -4.99
N ALA A 642 -33.18 -11.82 -6.28
CA ALA A 642 -32.43 -10.66 -6.76
C ALA A 642 -33.03 -9.35 -6.21
N ILE A 643 -34.34 -9.19 -6.40
CA ILE A 643 -35.16 -8.11 -5.89
C ILE A 643 -35.05 -7.97 -4.36
N GLN A 644 -35.26 -9.07 -3.64
CA GLN A 644 -35.26 -9.06 -2.18
C GLN A 644 -33.94 -8.50 -1.63
N TYR A 645 -32.81 -8.94 -2.20
CA TYR A 645 -31.50 -8.52 -1.75
C TYR A 645 -31.12 -7.10 -2.20
N VAL A 646 -31.48 -6.69 -3.41
CA VAL A 646 -31.29 -5.29 -3.84
C VAL A 646 -32.07 -4.34 -2.94
N GLU A 647 -33.35 -4.61 -2.69
CA GLU A 647 -34.17 -3.78 -1.80
C GLU A 647 -33.64 -3.76 -0.37
N THR A 648 -33.20 -4.92 0.14
CA THR A 648 -32.56 -5.00 1.47
C THR A 648 -31.32 -4.10 1.50
N GLY A 649 -30.44 -4.22 0.50
CA GLY A 649 -29.24 -3.40 0.39
C GLY A 649 -29.54 -1.89 0.36
N PHE A 650 -30.49 -1.45 -0.45
CA PHE A 650 -30.92 -0.05 -0.52
C PHE A 650 -31.53 0.47 0.79
N ALA A 651 -32.15 -0.42 1.59
CA ALA A 651 -32.74 -0.05 2.87
C ALA A 651 -31.70 0.08 4.01
N VAL A 652 -30.62 -0.72 3.99
CA VAL A 652 -29.65 -0.78 5.10
C VAL A 652 -28.32 -0.10 4.82
N VAL A 653 -27.96 0.11 3.55
CA VAL A 653 -26.74 0.85 3.18
C VAL A 653 -27.03 2.34 3.32
N SER A 654 -26.36 2.98 4.26
CA SER A 654 -26.54 4.42 4.54
C SER A 654 -25.71 5.33 3.63
N ASP A 655 -24.80 4.79 2.82
CA ASP A 655 -23.88 5.56 1.99
C ASP A 655 -24.37 5.72 0.56
N SER A 656 -24.61 6.96 0.14
CA SER A 656 -25.06 7.28 -1.21
C SER A 656 -24.01 6.98 -2.28
N SER A 657 -22.71 7.12 -1.98
CA SER A 657 -21.64 6.84 -2.96
C SER A 657 -21.59 5.34 -3.31
N THR A 658 -21.72 4.45 -2.32
CA THR A 658 -21.85 3.01 -2.56
C THR A 658 -23.13 2.69 -3.31
N LEU A 659 -24.28 3.21 -2.88
CA LEU A 659 -25.54 2.95 -3.59
C LEU A 659 -25.51 3.46 -5.04
N ALA A 660 -24.84 4.59 -5.28
CA ALA A 660 -24.66 5.13 -6.62
C ALA A 660 -24.02 4.11 -7.56
N GLN A 661 -22.99 3.36 -7.13
CA GLN A 661 -22.33 2.34 -7.97
C GLN A 661 -23.28 1.21 -8.42
N TYR A 662 -24.38 0.97 -7.70
CA TYR A 662 -25.32 -0.11 -7.99
C TYR A 662 -26.67 0.36 -8.56
N VAL A 663 -26.98 1.67 -8.48
CA VAL A 663 -28.31 2.21 -8.79
C VAL A 663 -28.75 1.94 -10.22
N GLY A 664 -27.84 2.06 -11.20
CA GLY A 664 -28.19 1.80 -12.60
C GLY A 664 -28.67 0.36 -12.82
N ARG A 665 -27.94 -0.62 -12.27
CA ARG A 665 -28.31 -2.04 -12.38
C ARG A 665 -29.55 -2.40 -11.56
N ALA A 666 -29.71 -1.79 -10.38
CA ALA A 666 -30.88 -1.98 -9.54
C ALA A 666 -32.16 -1.48 -10.24
N VAL A 667 -32.10 -0.29 -10.84
CA VAL A 667 -33.20 0.29 -11.62
C VAL A 667 -33.60 -0.61 -12.79
N GLU A 668 -32.64 -1.15 -13.55
CA GLU A 668 -32.95 -2.07 -14.65
C GLU A 668 -33.66 -3.35 -14.15
N LEU A 669 -33.18 -3.94 -13.05
CA LEU A 669 -33.82 -5.11 -12.43
C LEU A 669 -35.27 -4.82 -12.03
N GLU A 670 -35.54 -3.65 -11.45
CA GLU A 670 -36.88 -3.23 -11.07
C GLU A 670 -37.79 -2.99 -12.28
N LEU A 671 -37.27 -2.35 -13.33
CA LEU A 671 -38.01 -2.10 -14.58
C LEU A 671 -38.34 -3.39 -15.30
N ASP A 672 -37.42 -4.35 -15.37
CA ASP A 672 -37.65 -5.67 -15.96
C ASP A 672 -38.68 -6.50 -15.18
N ALA A 673 -38.79 -6.26 -13.86
CA ALA A 673 -39.85 -6.82 -13.03
C ALA A 673 -41.19 -6.04 -13.09
N GLY A 674 -41.27 -4.97 -13.89
CA GLY A 674 -42.46 -4.13 -14.04
C GLY A 674 -42.72 -3.19 -12.85
N ARG A 675 -41.76 -2.99 -11.95
CA ARG A 675 -41.91 -2.22 -10.70
C ARG A 675 -41.38 -0.79 -10.87
N VAL A 676 -41.99 -0.06 -11.79
CA VAL A 676 -41.55 1.29 -12.21
C VAL A 676 -41.49 2.29 -11.05
N GLU A 677 -42.47 2.28 -10.15
CA GLU A 677 -42.48 3.16 -8.98
C GLU A 677 -41.25 2.92 -8.09
N LYS A 678 -40.90 1.66 -7.87
CA LYS A 678 -39.75 1.30 -7.05
C LYS A 678 -38.42 1.69 -7.70
N ALA A 679 -38.31 1.49 -9.00
CA ALA A 679 -37.18 1.97 -9.79
C ALA A 679 -37.01 3.50 -9.66
N SER A 680 -38.13 4.25 -9.73
CA SER A 680 -38.12 5.71 -9.56
C SER A 680 -37.70 6.14 -8.15
N GLU A 681 -38.19 5.48 -7.10
CA GLU A 681 -37.77 5.74 -5.72
C GLU A 681 -36.25 5.57 -5.54
N MET A 682 -35.70 4.46 -6.01
CA MET A 682 -34.26 4.16 -5.90
C MET A 682 -33.40 5.17 -6.67
N ALA A 683 -33.80 5.52 -7.90
CA ALA A 683 -33.09 6.51 -8.69
C ALA A 683 -33.17 7.90 -8.04
N GLN A 684 -34.35 8.26 -7.50
CA GLN A 684 -34.57 9.53 -6.82
C GLN A 684 -33.69 9.66 -5.57
N GLN A 685 -33.67 8.65 -4.71
CA GLN A 685 -32.85 8.60 -3.49
C GLN A 685 -31.39 8.98 -3.74
N ILE A 686 -30.83 8.61 -4.91
CA ILE A 686 -29.44 8.91 -5.28
C ILE A 686 -29.30 10.26 -6.01
N SER A 687 -30.28 10.61 -6.84
CA SER A 687 -30.26 11.84 -7.65
C SER A 687 -30.45 13.14 -6.84
N GLU A 688 -31.06 13.08 -5.64
CA GLU A 688 -31.37 14.27 -4.83
C GLU A 688 -30.11 15.07 -4.43
N GLY A 689 -28.94 14.42 -4.43
CA GLY A 689 -27.63 15.08 -4.25
C GLY A 689 -26.95 15.56 -5.55
N GLY A 690 -27.66 15.53 -6.68
CA GLY A 690 -27.11 15.84 -8.01
C GLY A 690 -26.30 14.71 -8.65
N CYS A 691 -26.09 13.58 -7.95
CA CYS A 691 -25.18 12.52 -8.37
C CYS A 691 -25.39 12.05 -9.82
N TYR A 692 -24.29 12.05 -10.59
CA TYR A 692 -24.20 11.54 -11.97
C TYR A 692 -24.96 10.21 -12.17
N GLN A 693 -24.69 9.18 -11.35
CA GLN A 693 -25.32 7.87 -11.52
C GLN A 693 -26.82 7.88 -11.22
N GLY A 694 -27.26 8.71 -10.27
CA GLY A 694 -28.69 8.89 -9.97
C GLY A 694 -29.43 9.57 -11.13
N LEU A 695 -28.88 10.65 -11.68
CA LEU A 695 -29.45 11.36 -12.84
C LEU A 695 -29.51 10.44 -14.07
N ALA A 696 -28.44 9.70 -14.35
CA ALA A 696 -28.40 8.74 -15.45
C ALA A 696 -29.42 7.61 -15.28
N ALA A 697 -29.62 7.10 -14.05
CA ALA A 697 -30.62 6.08 -13.76
C ALA A 697 -32.06 6.62 -13.93
N GLN A 698 -32.34 7.86 -13.50
CA GLN A 698 -33.62 8.51 -13.77
C GLN A 698 -33.87 8.69 -15.28
N ALA A 699 -32.86 9.15 -16.02
CA ALA A 699 -32.94 9.31 -17.46
C ALA A 699 -33.30 7.99 -18.15
N ARG A 700 -32.72 6.88 -17.67
CA ARG A 700 -32.99 5.53 -18.17
C ARG A 700 -34.43 5.07 -17.95
N ILE A 701 -35.03 5.41 -16.81
CA ILE A 701 -36.47 5.14 -16.54
C ILE A 701 -37.35 5.87 -17.56
N HIS A 702 -37.05 7.14 -17.86
CA HIS A 702 -37.78 7.90 -18.88
C HIS A 702 -37.58 7.34 -20.29
N GLU A 703 -36.36 6.91 -20.63
CA GLU A 703 -36.05 6.26 -21.91
C GLU A 703 -36.89 4.99 -22.10
N ARG A 704 -36.90 4.11 -21.10
CA ARG A 704 -37.69 2.85 -21.09
C ARG A 704 -39.19 3.08 -21.17
N ALA A 705 -39.68 4.20 -20.64
CA ALA A 705 -41.07 4.60 -20.71
C ALA A 705 -41.43 5.37 -22.01
N HIS A 706 -40.53 5.44 -23.00
CA HIS A 706 -40.67 6.23 -24.24
C HIS A 706 -40.94 7.73 -24.00
N ARG A 707 -40.57 8.25 -22.83
CA ARG A 707 -40.60 9.69 -22.48
C ARG A 707 -39.28 10.34 -22.90
N LEU A 708 -39.06 10.35 -24.22
CA LEU A 708 -37.76 10.64 -24.83
C LEU A 708 -37.25 12.06 -24.54
N ARG A 709 -38.16 13.05 -24.40
CA ARG A 709 -37.77 14.44 -24.11
C ARG A 709 -37.25 14.59 -22.68
N GLU A 710 -37.91 13.94 -21.74
CA GLU A 710 -37.54 13.93 -20.33
C GLU A 710 -36.22 13.18 -20.13
N ALA A 711 -36.03 12.05 -20.83
CA ALA A 711 -34.76 11.33 -20.85
C ALA A 711 -33.62 12.20 -21.40
N TYR A 712 -33.85 12.89 -22.53
CA TYR A 712 -32.88 13.81 -23.12
C TYR A 712 -32.44 14.88 -22.13
N ASN A 713 -33.39 15.54 -21.45
CA ASN A 713 -33.08 16.63 -20.52
C ASN A 713 -32.18 16.17 -19.36
N LEU A 714 -32.41 14.96 -18.83
CA LEU A 714 -31.60 14.42 -17.74
C LEU A 714 -30.19 14.03 -18.22
N TYR A 715 -30.05 13.42 -19.40
CA TYR A 715 -28.74 13.13 -19.97
C TYR A 715 -27.97 14.40 -20.38
N ALA A 716 -28.66 15.43 -20.88
CA ALA A 716 -28.06 16.72 -21.19
C ALA A 716 -27.62 17.47 -19.92
N ARG A 717 -28.36 17.31 -18.82
CA ARG A 717 -27.95 17.82 -17.52
C ARG A 717 -26.69 17.13 -17.00
N VAL A 718 -26.57 15.81 -17.20
CA VAL A 718 -25.34 15.07 -16.90
C VAL A 718 -24.15 15.63 -17.68
N GLU A 719 -24.28 15.85 -18.99
CA GLU A 719 -23.24 16.50 -19.80
C GLU A 719 -22.88 17.87 -19.25
N GLN A 720 -23.88 18.70 -18.93
CA GLN A 720 -23.67 20.07 -18.46
C GLN A 720 -22.97 20.14 -17.10
N GLU A 721 -23.38 19.30 -16.14
CA GLU A 721 -22.90 19.35 -14.76
C GLU A 721 -21.56 18.62 -14.58
N TYR A 722 -21.32 17.54 -15.34
CA TYR A 722 -20.16 16.66 -15.16
C TYR A 722 -19.17 16.68 -16.33
N GLY A 723 -19.51 17.30 -17.46
CA GLY A 723 -18.69 17.23 -18.68
C GLY A 723 -18.75 15.87 -19.39
N GLU A 724 -19.55 14.94 -18.88
CA GLU A 724 -19.66 13.56 -19.38
C GLU A 724 -20.66 13.49 -20.54
N GLN A 725 -20.13 13.45 -21.76
CA GLN A 725 -20.93 13.47 -23.00
C GLN A 725 -21.44 12.08 -23.41
N GLU A 726 -20.75 11.02 -22.99
CA GLU A 726 -21.01 9.63 -23.43
C GLU A 726 -22.45 9.15 -23.17
N PRO A 727 -23.08 9.42 -22.00
CA PRO A 727 -24.45 8.98 -21.74
C PRO A 727 -25.48 9.61 -22.68
N LEU A 728 -25.32 10.90 -22.99
CA LEU A 728 -26.22 11.63 -23.89
C LEU A 728 -26.09 11.14 -25.34
N ILE A 729 -24.86 10.94 -25.82
CA ILE A 729 -24.59 10.39 -27.16
C ILE A 729 -25.26 9.02 -27.28
N SER A 730 -24.98 8.15 -26.32
CA SER A 730 -25.48 6.78 -26.30
C SER A 730 -27.01 6.72 -26.28
N PHE A 731 -27.65 7.59 -25.51
CA PHE A 731 -29.11 7.74 -25.50
C PHE A 731 -29.65 8.22 -26.85
N CYS A 732 -29.09 9.31 -27.40
CA CYS A 732 -29.58 9.89 -28.65
C CYS A 732 -29.48 8.90 -29.81
N ALA A 733 -28.39 8.11 -29.87
CA ALA A 733 -28.21 7.08 -30.88
C ALA A 733 -29.30 5.99 -30.80
N ARG A 734 -29.62 5.52 -29.58
CA ARG A 734 -30.71 4.54 -29.36
C ARG A 734 -32.11 5.13 -29.62
N ALA A 735 -32.32 6.39 -29.27
CA ALA A 735 -33.61 7.06 -29.36
C ALA A 735 -33.95 7.56 -30.76
N ALA A 736 -32.96 7.78 -31.65
CA ALA A 736 -33.16 8.36 -32.98
C ALA A 736 -34.19 7.63 -33.86
N PRO A 737 -34.21 6.28 -33.95
CA PRO A 737 -35.19 5.59 -34.80
C PRO A 737 -36.63 5.74 -34.29
N VAL A 738 -36.80 5.87 -32.96
CA VAL A 738 -38.11 5.92 -32.29
C VAL A 738 -38.55 7.35 -31.96
N SER A 739 -37.71 8.35 -32.19
CA SER A 739 -38.02 9.76 -31.96
C SER A 739 -38.67 10.45 -33.16
N ILE A 740 -38.63 9.84 -34.35
CA ILE A 740 -39.19 10.41 -35.59
C ILE A 740 -40.69 10.72 -35.40
N GLY A 741 -41.07 11.97 -35.70
CA GLY A 741 -42.43 12.50 -35.53
C GLY A 741 -42.78 12.92 -34.10
N THR A 742 -41.83 12.86 -33.16
CA THR A 742 -42.06 13.24 -31.75
C THR A 742 -41.47 14.62 -31.43
N ALA A 743 -41.90 15.22 -30.32
CA ALA A 743 -41.33 16.48 -29.83
C ALA A 743 -39.85 16.37 -29.37
N ALA A 744 -39.28 15.15 -29.29
CA ALA A 744 -37.89 14.91 -28.96
C ALA A 744 -36.99 14.82 -30.20
N GLU A 745 -37.56 14.67 -31.40
CA GLU A 745 -36.80 14.52 -32.65
C GLU A 745 -35.76 15.63 -32.86
N PRO A 746 -36.10 16.93 -32.79
CA PRO A 746 -35.12 17.98 -33.09
C PRO A 746 -33.95 17.97 -32.10
N LEU A 747 -34.23 17.71 -30.82
CA LEU A 747 -33.21 17.67 -29.76
C LEU A 747 -32.23 16.52 -29.97
N ILE A 748 -32.74 15.32 -30.26
CA ILE A 748 -31.94 14.11 -30.46
C ILE A 748 -31.07 14.23 -31.71
N PHE A 749 -31.63 14.70 -32.83
CA PHE A 749 -30.87 14.85 -34.07
C PHE A 749 -29.88 16.02 -34.02
N GLU A 750 -30.20 17.12 -33.33
CA GLU A 750 -29.26 18.22 -33.07
C GLU A 750 -28.06 17.75 -32.24
N ALA A 751 -28.30 16.99 -31.16
CA ALA A 751 -27.24 16.44 -30.34
C ALA A 751 -26.35 15.46 -31.14
N LEU A 752 -26.95 14.56 -31.92
CA LEU A 752 -26.20 13.63 -32.77
C LEU A 752 -25.33 14.36 -33.81
N GLU A 753 -25.84 15.43 -34.43
CA GLU A 753 -25.05 16.22 -35.38
C GLU A 753 -23.96 17.04 -34.67
N ARG A 754 -24.21 17.53 -33.45
CA ARG A 754 -23.21 18.19 -32.61
C ARG A 754 -22.03 17.27 -32.28
N PHE A 755 -22.31 16.00 -31.99
CA PHE A 755 -21.31 14.99 -31.64
C PHE A 755 -20.73 14.23 -32.84
N ARG A 756 -21.29 14.43 -34.04
CA ARG A 756 -20.80 13.82 -35.26
C ARG A 756 -19.34 14.22 -35.49
N PRO A 757 -18.42 13.26 -35.69
CA PRO A 757 -17.04 13.60 -36.03
C PRO A 757 -17.02 14.36 -37.35
N LYS A 758 -16.56 15.63 -37.30
CA LYS A 758 -16.51 16.53 -38.47
C LYS A 758 -15.45 16.10 -39.50
N ASP A 759 -14.59 15.17 -39.11
CA ASP A 759 -13.43 14.63 -39.81
C ASP A 759 -13.63 13.21 -40.37
N CYS A 760 -14.83 12.62 -40.22
CA CYS A 760 -15.11 11.29 -40.74
C CYS A 760 -15.48 11.28 -42.23
N GLU A 761 -14.65 10.59 -43.02
CA GLU A 761 -14.82 10.35 -44.46
C GLU A 761 -15.72 9.13 -44.70
N ARG A 762 -16.66 9.21 -45.66
CA ARG A 762 -17.43 8.04 -46.10
C ARG A 762 -16.60 7.18 -47.04
N VAL A 763 -16.57 5.88 -46.78
CA VAL A 763 -15.76 4.90 -47.52
C VAL A 763 -16.50 3.58 -47.68
N SER A 764 -16.12 2.85 -48.71
CA SER A 764 -16.53 1.49 -49.05
C SER A 764 -15.28 0.64 -49.29
N VAL A 765 -15.44 -0.68 -49.42
CA VAL A 765 -14.30 -1.59 -49.70
C VAL A 765 -13.55 -1.16 -50.98
N ALA A 766 -14.25 -0.59 -51.95
CA ALA A 766 -13.66 -0.14 -53.22
C ALA A 766 -12.73 1.06 -53.08
N ASP A 767 -12.84 1.83 -51.99
CA ASP A 767 -12.05 3.04 -51.75
C ASP A 767 -10.68 2.74 -51.12
N PHE A 768 -10.43 1.48 -50.76
CA PHE A 768 -9.16 1.04 -50.18
C PHE A 768 -8.30 0.32 -51.22
N HIS A 769 -7.04 0.76 -51.34
CA HIS A 769 -6.07 0.24 -52.31
C HIS A 769 -4.74 -0.03 -51.61
N GLY A 770 -4.29 -1.30 -51.64
CA GLY A 770 -3.07 -1.71 -50.92
C GLY A 770 -3.26 -1.79 -49.40
N PRO A 771 -2.24 -2.22 -48.64
CA PRO A 771 -2.34 -2.32 -47.19
C PRO A 771 -2.62 -0.96 -46.52
N PRO A 772 -3.26 -0.93 -45.33
CA PRO A 772 -3.52 0.30 -44.58
C PRO A 772 -2.21 1.06 -44.28
N GLU A 773 -2.28 2.40 -44.25
CA GLU A 773 -1.13 3.23 -43.86
C GLU A 773 -0.74 2.99 -42.39
N GLU A 774 0.52 3.28 -42.02
CA GLU A 774 1.13 2.98 -40.71
C GLU A 774 0.38 3.57 -39.49
N ASN A 775 -0.51 4.53 -39.72
CA ASN A 775 -1.34 5.15 -38.68
C ASN A 775 -2.83 5.16 -39.05
N GLU A 776 -3.27 4.24 -39.92
CA GLU A 776 -4.66 4.15 -40.38
C GLU A 776 -5.32 2.83 -39.98
N GLY A 777 -6.23 2.91 -39.00
CA GLY A 777 -7.04 1.79 -38.55
C GLY A 777 -6.74 1.37 -37.11
N VAL A 778 -7.33 0.26 -36.68
CA VAL A 778 -7.18 -0.28 -35.32
C VAL A 778 -6.90 -1.77 -35.38
N ASP A 779 -5.80 -2.21 -34.76
CA ASP A 779 -5.37 -3.61 -34.76
C ASP A 779 -6.22 -4.45 -33.80
N ILE A 780 -6.53 -5.69 -34.20
CA ILE A 780 -6.99 -6.74 -33.30
C ILE A 780 -5.75 -7.44 -32.71
N ILE A 781 -5.52 -7.29 -31.41
CA ILE A 781 -4.28 -7.72 -30.72
C ILE A 781 -4.43 -9.01 -29.91
N GLY A 782 -5.52 -9.75 -30.09
CA GLY A 782 -5.71 -11.02 -29.40
C GLY A 782 -6.86 -11.84 -29.95
N ALA A 783 -6.85 -13.14 -29.65
CA ALA A 783 -7.91 -14.07 -30.02
C ALA A 783 -8.81 -14.38 -28.81
N ASN A 784 -10.12 -14.34 -29.01
CA ASN A 784 -11.10 -14.83 -28.04
C ASN A 784 -12.33 -15.42 -28.77
N PRO A 785 -13.28 -16.05 -28.05
CA PRO A 785 -14.43 -16.68 -28.69
C PRO A 785 -15.28 -15.74 -29.56
N ILE A 786 -15.36 -14.45 -29.21
CA ILE A 786 -16.13 -13.44 -29.97
C ILE A 786 -15.39 -13.05 -31.26
N VAL A 787 -14.09 -12.79 -31.17
CA VAL A 787 -13.21 -12.52 -32.32
C VAL A 787 -13.26 -13.69 -33.31
N ALA A 788 -13.16 -14.93 -32.81
CA ALA A 788 -13.24 -16.13 -33.64
C ALA A 788 -14.65 -16.35 -34.24
N HIS A 789 -15.71 -15.99 -33.52
CA HIS A 789 -17.10 -16.12 -33.99
C HIS A 789 -17.35 -15.36 -35.29
N TYR A 790 -16.83 -14.13 -35.38
CA TYR A 790 -16.94 -13.29 -36.59
C TYR A 790 -15.80 -13.52 -37.60
N GLY A 791 -14.97 -14.53 -37.38
CA GLY A 791 -13.88 -14.90 -38.27
C GLY A 791 -12.73 -13.88 -38.31
N PHE A 792 -12.57 -13.08 -37.27
CA PHE A 792 -11.43 -12.20 -37.07
C PHE A 792 -10.23 -12.97 -36.50
N LYS A 793 -9.03 -12.44 -36.68
CA LYS A 793 -7.79 -12.99 -36.12
C LYS A 793 -6.89 -11.87 -35.60
N GLU A 794 -5.95 -12.25 -34.76
CA GLU A 794 -4.88 -11.36 -34.32
C GLU A 794 -4.11 -10.83 -35.55
N GLY A 795 -3.94 -9.50 -35.59
CA GLY A 795 -3.30 -8.78 -36.68
C GLY A 795 -4.20 -8.36 -37.84
N ASP A 796 -5.53 -8.60 -37.75
CA ASP A 796 -6.53 -7.92 -38.59
C ASP A 796 -6.64 -6.45 -38.18
N VAL A 797 -6.89 -5.55 -39.15
CA VAL A 797 -6.98 -4.09 -38.92
C VAL A 797 -8.37 -3.58 -39.30
N VAL A 798 -9.07 -2.92 -38.38
CA VAL A 798 -10.35 -2.26 -38.65
C VAL A 798 -10.10 -0.88 -39.25
N VAL A 799 -10.53 -0.67 -40.50
CA VAL A 799 -10.30 0.58 -41.26
C VAL A 799 -11.58 1.36 -41.58
N ALA A 800 -12.75 0.76 -41.39
CA ALA A 800 -14.02 1.48 -41.42
C ALA A 800 -15.09 0.82 -40.53
N LEU A 801 -16.03 1.63 -40.05
CA LEU A 801 -17.24 1.19 -39.37
C LEU A 801 -18.46 1.93 -39.96
N ASP A 802 -19.48 1.19 -40.35
CA ASP A 802 -20.72 1.66 -40.99
C ASP A 802 -20.49 2.59 -42.18
N GLY A 803 -19.46 2.28 -42.97
CA GLY A 803 -19.05 3.06 -44.14
C GLY A 803 -18.39 4.40 -43.79
N LEU A 804 -17.89 4.56 -42.56
CA LEU A 804 -17.11 5.71 -42.11
C LEU A 804 -15.68 5.27 -41.77
N ARG A 805 -14.70 6.03 -42.28
CA ARG A 805 -13.27 5.70 -42.18
C ARG A 805 -12.77 5.79 -40.75
N VAL A 806 -12.10 4.73 -40.30
CA VAL A 806 -11.47 4.61 -38.98
C VAL A 806 -9.97 4.84 -39.15
N ARG A 807 -9.47 5.95 -38.60
CA ARG A 807 -8.03 6.27 -38.64
C ARG A 807 -7.32 5.94 -37.33
N THR A 808 -8.00 6.15 -36.20
CA THR A 808 -7.43 5.95 -34.86
C THR A 808 -8.39 5.16 -33.98
N ARG A 809 -7.90 4.63 -32.86
CA ARG A 809 -8.75 4.04 -31.82
C ARG A 809 -9.84 5.00 -31.36
N GLY A 810 -9.52 6.28 -31.19
CA GLY A 810 -10.51 7.31 -30.85
C GLY A 810 -11.58 7.54 -31.92
N HIS A 811 -11.34 7.20 -33.20
CA HIS A 811 -12.37 7.20 -34.25
C HIS A 811 -13.28 5.99 -34.10
N LEU A 812 -12.68 4.80 -33.92
CA LEU A 812 -13.45 3.56 -33.76
C LEU A 812 -14.39 3.63 -32.56
N GLU A 813 -13.90 4.10 -31.40
CA GLU A 813 -14.70 4.23 -30.18
C GLU A 813 -15.86 5.22 -30.36
N ARG A 814 -15.60 6.38 -30.97
CA ARG A 814 -16.65 7.37 -31.26
C ARG A 814 -17.70 6.85 -32.25
N LEU A 815 -17.26 6.19 -33.33
CA LEU A 815 -18.18 5.65 -34.34
C LEU A 815 -19.01 4.48 -33.79
N ARG A 816 -18.42 3.64 -32.94
CA ARG A 816 -19.10 2.56 -32.21
C ARG A 816 -20.23 3.07 -31.32
N GLN A 817 -20.08 4.27 -30.76
CA GLN A 817 -21.08 4.92 -29.93
C GLN A 817 -22.22 5.56 -30.74
N ILE A 818 -21.98 5.95 -32.01
CA ILE A 818 -22.92 6.69 -32.88
C ILE A 818 -23.62 5.78 -33.92
N GLY A 819 -23.13 4.55 -34.13
CA GLY A 819 -23.66 3.61 -35.13
C GLY A 819 -25.17 3.37 -35.04
N PHE A 820 -25.83 3.31 -36.19
CA PHE A 820 -27.29 3.19 -36.31
C PHE A 820 -27.69 1.79 -36.79
N GLY A 821 -28.40 1.05 -35.95
CA GLY A 821 -29.06 -0.21 -36.29
C GLY A 821 -28.46 -1.45 -35.62
N PRO A 822 -29.15 -2.61 -35.69
CA PRO A 822 -28.78 -3.82 -34.94
C PRO A 822 -27.62 -4.61 -35.57
N LYS A 823 -26.90 -4.00 -36.52
CA LYS A 823 -25.82 -4.65 -37.25
C LYS A 823 -24.70 -3.64 -37.48
N LEU A 824 -23.50 -3.97 -37.02
CA LEU A 824 -22.30 -3.19 -37.27
C LEU A 824 -21.63 -3.70 -38.53
N ARG A 825 -21.34 -2.81 -39.48
CA ARG A 825 -20.67 -3.16 -40.74
C ARG A 825 -19.23 -2.66 -40.74
N LEU A 826 -18.29 -3.57 -40.59
CA LEU A 826 -16.86 -3.28 -40.50
C LEU A 826 -16.19 -3.51 -41.86
N ILE A 827 -15.26 -2.64 -42.24
CA ILE A 827 -14.27 -2.95 -43.28
C ILE A 827 -12.96 -3.23 -42.57
N ILE A 828 -12.42 -4.43 -42.82
CA ILE A 828 -11.18 -4.87 -42.19
C ILE A 828 -10.15 -5.29 -43.22
N TRP A 829 -8.88 -5.09 -42.90
CA TRP A 829 -7.74 -5.64 -43.61
C TRP A 829 -7.26 -6.91 -42.90
N ASP A 830 -7.29 -8.06 -43.60
CA ASP A 830 -6.94 -9.36 -43.01
C ASP A 830 -5.44 -9.75 -43.18
N GLY A 831 -4.63 -8.79 -43.62
CA GLY A 831 -3.23 -8.99 -44.00
C GLY A 831 -3.00 -9.15 -45.50
N THR A 832 -4.04 -9.47 -46.30
CA THR A 832 -3.93 -9.62 -47.76
C THR A 832 -4.97 -8.85 -48.55
N GLN A 833 -6.18 -8.66 -48.02
CA GLN A 833 -7.26 -7.93 -48.69
C GLN A 833 -8.20 -7.24 -47.70
N TYR A 834 -9.00 -6.30 -48.22
CA TYR A 834 -10.10 -5.72 -47.46
C TYR A 834 -11.35 -6.58 -47.59
N ARG A 835 -12.02 -6.84 -46.47
CA ARG A 835 -13.29 -7.56 -46.42
C ARG A 835 -14.31 -6.80 -45.58
N ASP A 836 -15.55 -6.91 -46.02
CA ASP A 836 -16.73 -6.38 -45.35
C ASP A 836 -17.27 -7.45 -44.38
N VAL A 837 -17.41 -7.12 -43.10
CA VAL A 837 -17.86 -8.04 -42.05
C VAL A 837 -19.03 -7.41 -41.31
N VAL A 838 -20.10 -8.17 -41.13
CA VAL A 838 -21.30 -7.72 -40.43
C VAL A 838 -21.39 -8.43 -39.08
N CYS A 839 -21.44 -7.67 -37.99
CA CYS A 839 -21.61 -8.17 -36.62
C CYS A 839 -23.02 -7.83 -36.09
N GLU A 840 -23.59 -8.65 -35.21
CA GLU A 840 -24.94 -8.42 -34.65
C GLU A 840 -24.92 -7.62 -33.32
N ASP A 841 -26.01 -6.88 -33.04
CA ASP A 841 -26.13 -5.84 -31.98
C ASP A 841 -25.82 -6.30 -30.54
N SER A 842 -25.88 -7.60 -30.23
CA SER A 842 -25.55 -8.07 -28.88
C SER A 842 -24.08 -7.84 -28.52
N ASP A 843 -23.24 -7.64 -29.52
CA ASP A 843 -21.79 -7.60 -29.39
C ASP A 843 -21.28 -6.26 -29.94
N ARG A 844 -21.49 -5.13 -29.25
CA ARG A 844 -20.95 -3.79 -29.60
C ARG A 844 -19.40 -3.74 -29.55
N LEU A 845 -18.74 -4.74 -30.11
CA LEU A 845 -17.31 -5.06 -30.02
C LEU A 845 -16.81 -5.10 -28.56
N ASP A 846 -17.72 -5.20 -27.59
CA ASP A 846 -17.36 -5.33 -26.19
C ASP A 846 -16.71 -6.69 -25.97
N GLY A 847 -15.48 -6.66 -25.47
CA GLY A 847 -14.62 -7.82 -25.38
C GLY A 847 -13.67 -8.02 -26.55
N PHE A 848 -13.67 -7.20 -27.61
CA PHE A 848 -12.62 -7.25 -28.64
C PHE A 848 -11.30 -6.67 -28.10
N PRO A 849 -10.17 -7.39 -28.24
CA PRO A 849 -8.86 -6.88 -27.84
C PRO A 849 -8.30 -5.95 -28.94
N PHE A 850 -8.51 -4.65 -28.80
CA PHE A 850 -8.00 -3.63 -29.74
C PHE A 850 -6.66 -3.02 -29.30
N GLY A 851 -5.74 -2.79 -30.25
CA GLY A 851 -4.44 -2.16 -30.01
C GLY A 851 -4.05 -1.09 -31.03
N PHE A 852 -2.86 -0.51 -30.86
CA PHE A 852 -2.27 0.43 -31.82
C PHE A 852 -1.63 -0.31 -33.00
N ILE A 853 -1.60 0.32 -34.18
CA ILE A 853 -0.84 -0.18 -35.32
C ILE A 853 0.64 -0.27 -34.94
N SER A 854 1.22 -1.47 -35.00
CA SER A 854 2.63 -1.69 -34.68
C SER A 854 3.53 -1.40 -35.91
N PRO A 855 4.61 -0.60 -35.80
CA PRO A 855 5.50 -0.23 -36.92
C PRO A 855 6.24 -1.39 -37.63
N ARG A 856 6.04 -2.65 -37.21
CA ARG A 856 6.87 -3.80 -37.63
C ARG A 856 6.54 -4.38 -39.01
N ARG A 857 5.61 -3.83 -39.78
CA ARG A 857 5.14 -4.46 -41.04
C ARG A 857 5.53 -3.69 -42.30
N GLN A 858 6.82 -3.50 -42.54
CA GLN A 858 7.36 -3.33 -43.90
C GLN A 858 8.87 -3.63 -43.94
N SER A 859 9.28 -4.88 -43.66
CA SER A 859 10.50 -5.47 -44.24
C SER A 859 10.72 -6.91 -43.76
N GLN A 860 10.33 -7.89 -44.57
CA GLN A 860 11.23 -8.91 -45.11
C GLN A 860 10.43 -9.90 -45.99
N PRO A 861 10.83 -10.11 -47.26
CA PRO A 861 10.32 -11.22 -48.05
C PRO A 861 10.91 -12.54 -47.53
N LEU A 862 10.08 -13.59 -47.54
CA LEU A 862 10.43 -14.98 -47.25
C LEU A 862 11.78 -15.41 -47.87
N ARG A 863 12.72 -15.79 -47.01
CA ARG A 863 13.70 -16.86 -47.27
C ARG A 863 13.99 -17.65 -46.01
#